data_AF-A0A146ZHK2-F1
#
_entry.id   AF-A0A146ZHK2-F1
#
_cell.length_a   1.000
_cell.length_b   1.000
_cell.length_c   1.000
_cell.angle_alpha   90.00
_cell.angle_beta   90.00
_cell.angle_gamma   90.00
#
_symmetry.space_group_name_H-M   'P 1'
#
loop_
_entity.id
_entity.type
_entity.pdbx_description
1 polymer ?
#
loop_
_entity_poly.entity_id
_entity_poly.type
_entity_poly.pdbx_seq_one_letter_code
_entity_poly.pdbx_strand_id
1 'polypeptide(L)'
;LVPLLDAMDVDGARLTQVCECLAEMALESREHDELVQNMFKLITDLNILGPCWTARVVTDWFISDRPDPRMRYDVDGLGLLLRCKVVNVQLLDSYYDQMLGQMSGLDRDRLLDHLASLATHCLVERAPAYALCELSFTIENVYEHALLDLDFRDRTRELIDLLKINYDFLERTPCSKYHGTAVMTLSHYRQGLSLCSLEENAHVDYSTSSVRDENAFENLVPRLFRDFLELHRAANGSSSFTAFVQRLNSCGVFRTDDVIARFLKICVDMCADFSYEERGDRRCPSPFEGECEVNAAIASRMRVFEMCDGFVNLVLVLIRTGTDSRNLQARVSLLSRVFGIVVGECLIDMRNAERDSCAFIPTAYQRILSSLLREILGLADTTPEQHVNFATIHAYMNALYALNPSRAPAFTCSFLELIGNGAFLNAVFNPPHSVPRLEQSYAVLLVSLVRFFDKMLVTSTDSAAPRSIVKSLTKLTDKQTHAFVQDIFTASLRLFLVILHDFPEFTCEYCYDLIDAIPLQFIQLRNLVLSAYSRQIRLPDPCVNPAKLDLIAMQQPSSALNSYLWDLRPKQLKQEIELFFQYLHKAPSQLFTQLRQKLKFKKHPKTYNLRLMNAIVHHVAFCAIQEINASSPPPSPENPSVLLTVTSSSHCEFILRLSETLDDEGKYLLSTCMLNQLTYPNGLTQFYGMVIVHLFRSGLTESTPSTISEIMIRCLTERLLVSRPHPWGLMMTFIELIKNPSHRLWQTSFVRWLPDIEHIFHRLSRSAYQTKDDTN
;
A
#
# COMPACT_ATOMS: atom_id res chain seq x y z
N LEU A 1 -10.84 -46.33 10.22
CA LEU A 1 -9.86 -46.19 9.12
C LEU A 1 -8.62 -47.04 9.29
N VAL A 2 -7.93 -47.04 10.44
CA VAL A 2 -6.74 -47.91 10.64
C VAL A 2 -7.04 -49.41 10.40
N PRO A 3 -8.14 -50.00 10.90
CA PRO A 3 -8.48 -51.39 10.59
C PRO A 3 -8.99 -51.61 9.14
N LEU A 4 -9.34 -50.54 8.45
CA LEU A 4 -9.74 -50.56 7.03
C LEU A 4 -8.48 -50.55 6.16
N LEU A 5 -7.53 -49.66 6.44
CA LEU A 5 -6.23 -49.58 5.75
C LEU A 5 -5.38 -50.86 5.94
N ASP A 6 -5.41 -51.48 7.12
CA ASP A 6 -4.72 -52.75 7.39
C ASP A 6 -5.39 -53.96 6.71
N ALA A 7 -6.66 -53.84 6.29
CA ALA A 7 -7.42 -54.88 5.59
C ALA A 7 -7.45 -54.66 4.06
N MET A 8 -6.81 -53.60 3.57
CA MET A 8 -7.00 -53.08 2.21
C MET A 8 -5.93 -53.57 1.23
N ASP A 9 -6.16 -54.73 0.61
CA ASP A 9 -5.61 -55.08 -0.71
C ASP A 9 -6.43 -54.36 -1.82
N VAL A 10 -6.56 -53.02 -1.71
CA VAL A 10 -7.75 -52.33 -2.26
C VAL A 10 -7.53 -51.46 -3.48
N ASP A 11 -8.36 -51.75 -4.49
CA ASP A 11 -8.76 -50.91 -5.63
C ASP A 11 -8.61 -49.41 -5.38
N GLY A 12 -7.81 -48.74 -6.20
CA GLY A 12 -7.61 -47.28 -6.15
C GLY A 12 -8.92 -46.46 -6.22
N ALA A 13 -10.01 -47.04 -6.70
CA ALA A 13 -11.34 -46.44 -6.70
C ALA A 13 -11.91 -46.18 -5.30
N ARG A 14 -11.71 -47.09 -4.33
CA ARG A 14 -12.23 -46.90 -2.96
C ARG A 14 -11.42 -45.86 -2.19
N LEU A 15 -10.10 -45.81 -2.41
CA LEU A 15 -9.21 -44.79 -1.83
C LEU A 15 -9.54 -43.40 -2.38
N THR A 16 -9.87 -43.31 -3.67
CA THR A 16 -10.37 -42.08 -4.29
C THR A 16 -11.65 -41.61 -3.59
N GLN A 17 -12.63 -42.50 -3.42
CA GLN A 17 -13.90 -42.18 -2.78
C GLN A 17 -13.75 -41.66 -1.33
N VAL A 18 -12.76 -42.17 -0.57
CA VAL A 18 -12.47 -41.67 0.78
C VAL A 18 -11.96 -40.23 0.75
N CYS A 19 -11.05 -39.90 -0.17
CA CYS A 19 -10.57 -38.53 -0.35
C CYS A 19 -11.70 -37.58 -0.79
N GLU A 20 -12.56 -38.02 -1.70
CA GLU A 20 -13.74 -37.26 -2.14
C GLU A 20 -14.68 -36.96 -0.96
N CYS A 21 -15.03 -37.97 -0.14
CA CYS A 21 -15.91 -37.78 1.02
C CYS A 21 -15.29 -36.83 2.07
N LEU A 22 -13.99 -36.91 2.31
CA LEU A 22 -13.31 -36.02 3.25
C LEU A 22 -13.27 -34.58 2.73
N ALA A 23 -13.13 -34.39 1.41
CA ALA A 23 -13.17 -33.08 0.79
C ALA A 23 -14.59 -32.49 0.80
N GLU A 24 -15.62 -33.32 0.62
CA GLU A 24 -17.02 -32.94 0.77
C GLU A 24 -17.34 -32.53 2.22
N MET A 25 -16.91 -33.33 3.20
CA MET A 25 -17.05 -32.99 4.62
C MET A 25 -16.38 -31.66 4.98
N ALA A 26 -15.22 -31.36 4.37
CA ALA A 26 -14.51 -30.10 4.56
C ALA A 26 -15.31 -28.88 4.06
N LEU A 27 -16.16 -29.05 3.05
CA LEU A 27 -16.94 -27.98 2.40
C LEU A 27 -18.38 -27.89 2.93
N GLU A 28 -18.90 -28.94 3.58
CA GLU A 28 -20.29 -28.98 4.07
C GLU A 28 -20.46 -28.56 5.54
N SER A 29 -19.53 -28.93 6.44
CA SER A 29 -19.70 -28.72 7.87
C SER A 29 -18.41 -28.38 8.60
N ARG A 30 -18.47 -27.33 9.44
CA ARG A 30 -17.35 -26.87 10.27
C ARG A 30 -17.19 -27.63 11.58
N GLU A 31 -18.18 -28.44 11.97
CA GLU A 31 -18.14 -29.19 13.23
C GLU A 31 -17.05 -30.28 13.24
N HIS A 32 -16.47 -30.58 12.07
CA HIS A 32 -15.53 -31.68 11.89
C HIS A 32 -14.16 -31.24 11.36
N ASP A 33 -13.84 -29.94 11.36
CA ASP A 33 -12.57 -29.41 10.83
C ASP A 33 -11.33 -30.11 11.41
N GLU A 34 -11.28 -30.30 12.73
CA GLU A 34 -10.16 -30.99 13.40
C GLU A 34 -10.06 -32.46 12.98
N LEU A 35 -11.21 -33.12 12.83
CA LEU A 35 -11.27 -34.50 12.38
C LEU A 35 -10.78 -34.61 10.94
N VAL A 36 -11.27 -33.76 10.05
CA VAL A 36 -10.83 -33.67 8.64
C VAL A 36 -9.34 -33.42 8.54
N GLN A 37 -8.78 -32.49 9.34
CA GLN A 37 -7.34 -32.23 9.36
C GLN A 37 -6.53 -33.45 9.78
N ASN A 38 -6.94 -34.11 10.88
CA ASN A 38 -6.25 -35.30 11.39
C ASN A 38 -6.31 -36.46 10.38
N MET A 39 -7.45 -36.60 9.69
CA MET A 39 -7.67 -37.62 8.66
C MET A 39 -6.81 -37.38 7.42
N PHE A 40 -6.76 -36.15 6.90
CA PHE A 40 -5.89 -35.82 5.77
C PHE A 40 -4.41 -35.96 6.15
N LYS A 41 -4.02 -35.59 7.37
CA LYS A 41 -2.65 -35.78 7.87
C LYS A 41 -2.23 -37.25 7.88
N LEU A 42 -3.15 -38.16 8.20
CA LEU A 42 -2.91 -39.60 8.15
C LEU A 42 -2.77 -40.09 6.70
N ILE A 43 -3.69 -39.70 5.82
CA ILE A 43 -3.71 -40.19 4.43
C ILE A 43 -2.54 -39.65 3.59
N THR A 44 -2.11 -38.42 3.87
CA THR A 44 -0.97 -37.78 3.21
C THR A 44 0.39 -38.32 3.64
N ASP A 45 0.44 -39.21 4.64
CA ASP A 45 1.67 -39.93 4.99
C ASP A 45 2.20 -40.67 3.75
N LEU A 46 3.52 -40.58 3.52
CA LEU A 46 4.20 -41.20 2.39
C LEU A 46 4.03 -42.73 2.37
N ASN A 47 3.75 -43.34 3.53
CA ASN A 47 3.51 -44.77 3.65
C ASN A 47 2.09 -45.21 3.29
N ILE A 48 1.16 -44.26 3.01
CA ILE A 48 -0.26 -44.54 2.72
C ILE A 48 -0.60 -44.18 1.27
N LEU A 49 -0.83 -42.90 0.97
CA LEU A 49 -1.13 -42.42 -0.39
C LEU A 49 -0.12 -41.37 -0.87
N GLY A 50 0.53 -40.70 0.08
CA GLY A 50 1.44 -39.59 -0.18
C GLY A 50 0.72 -38.28 -0.56
N PRO A 51 1.40 -37.14 -0.39
CA PRO A 51 0.80 -35.81 -0.53
C PRO A 51 0.44 -35.48 -1.98
N CYS A 52 1.28 -35.83 -2.94
CA CYS A 52 1.06 -35.48 -4.36
C CYS A 52 -0.15 -36.21 -4.96
N TRP A 53 -0.34 -37.49 -4.63
CA TRP A 53 -1.47 -38.27 -5.12
C TRP A 53 -2.78 -37.75 -4.51
N THR A 54 -2.79 -37.55 -3.19
CA THR A 54 -3.96 -37.01 -2.46
C THR A 54 -4.35 -35.65 -3.00
N ALA A 55 -3.36 -34.75 -3.21
CA ALA A 55 -3.60 -33.43 -3.76
C ALA A 55 -4.21 -33.48 -5.16
N ARG A 56 -3.71 -34.36 -6.02
CA ARG A 56 -4.27 -34.55 -7.37
C ARG A 56 -5.73 -35.02 -7.32
N VAL A 57 -6.03 -36.05 -6.53
CA VAL A 57 -7.38 -36.63 -6.44
C VAL A 57 -8.40 -35.62 -5.93
N VAL A 58 -8.07 -34.92 -4.84
CA VAL A 58 -8.96 -33.90 -4.25
C VAL A 58 -9.16 -32.73 -5.22
N THR A 59 -8.11 -32.31 -5.93
CA THR A 59 -8.22 -31.21 -6.92
C THR A 59 -9.04 -31.63 -8.13
N ASP A 60 -8.83 -32.84 -8.66
CA ASP A 60 -9.60 -33.39 -9.79
C ASP A 60 -11.08 -33.52 -9.42
N TRP A 61 -11.39 -33.94 -8.18
CA TRP A 61 -12.75 -33.98 -7.66
C TRP A 61 -13.36 -32.58 -7.55
N PHE A 62 -12.66 -31.61 -6.97
CA PHE A 62 -13.14 -30.24 -6.79
C PHE A 62 -13.47 -29.54 -8.12
N ILE A 63 -12.61 -29.77 -9.14
CA ILE A 63 -12.75 -29.18 -10.47
C ILE A 63 -13.83 -29.87 -11.32
N SER A 64 -14.18 -31.12 -10.99
CA SER A 64 -15.20 -31.87 -11.73
C SER A 64 -16.62 -31.31 -11.59
N ASP A 65 -17.57 -31.81 -12.39
CA ASP A 65 -19.00 -31.48 -12.26
C ASP A 65 -19.73 -32.21 -11.11
N ARG A 66 -18.97 -32.85 -10.20
CA ARG A 66 -19.51 -33.63 -9.08
C ARG A 66 -19.91 -32.80 -7.85
N PRO A 67 -19.11 -31.85 -7.33
CA PRO A 67 -19.51 -31.05 -6.17
C PRO A 67 -20.68 -30.12 -6.49
N ASP A 68 -21.53 -29.85 -5.49
CA ASP A 68 -22.60 -28.84 -5.60
C ASP A 68 -21.96 -27.50 -6.01
N PRO A 69 -22.51 -26.78 -7.01
CA PRO A 69 -22.04 -25.44 -7.38
C PRO A 69 -21.87 -24.48 -6.19
N ARG A 70 -22.61 -24.66 -5.09
CA ARG A 70 -22.47 -23.89 -3.85
C ARG A 70 -21.13 -24.13 -3.14
N MET A 71 -20.63 -25.36 -3.16
CA MET A 71 -19.35 -25.73 -2.53
C MET A 71 -18.15 -25.10 -3.25
N ARG A 72 -18.28 -24.79 -4.54
CA ARG A 72 -17.23 -24.11 -5.33
C ARG A 72 -16.93 -22.68 -4.85
N TYR A 73 -17.84 -22.08 -4.09
CA TYR A 73 -17.68 -20.72 -3.56
C TYR A 73 -17.38 -20.68 -2.05
N ASP A 74 -17.23 -21.83 -1.39
CA ASP A 74 -16.91 -21.89 0.03
C ASP A 74 -15.41 -21.61 0.26
N VAL A 75 -15.12 -20.39 0.71
CA VAL A 75 -13.75 -19.93 0.97
C VAL A 75 -13.13 -20.65 2.17
N ASP A 76 -13.94 -20.97 3.18
CA ASP A 76 -13.42 -21.50 4.45
C ASP A 76 -13.07 -22.98 4.36
N GLY A 77 -13.94 -23.79 3.73
CA GLY A 77 -13.63 -25.20 3.44
C GLY A 77 -12.47 -25.34 2.46
N LEU A 78 -12.40 -24.51 1.40
CA LEU A 78 -11.23 -24.48 0.52
C LEU A 78 -9.97 -24.05 1.28
N GLY A 79 -10.08 -23.09 2.19
CA GLY A 79 -9.03 -22.68 3.11
C GLY A 79 -8.53 -23.84 3.99
N LEU A 80 -9.44 -24.69 4.50
CA LEU A 80 -9.11 -25.91 5.24
C LEU A 80 -8.32 -26.90 4.38
N LEU A 81 -8.76 -27.15 3.15
CA LEU A 81 -8.08 -28.05 2.22
C LEU A 81 -6.68 -27.55 1.86
N LEU A 82 -6.52 -26.23 1.66
CA LEU A 82 -5.22 -25.59 1.47
C LEU A 82 -4.33 -25.77 2.70
N ARG A 83 -4.84 -25.59 3.93
CA ARG A 83 -4.09 -25.86 5.18
C ARG A 83 -3.58 -27.29 5.26
N CYS A 84 -4.38 -28.25 4.84
CA CYS A 84 -4.02 -29.67 4.81
C CYS A 84 -3.00 -30.03 3.72
N LYS A 85 -2.67 -29.10 2.81
CA LYS A 85 -1.79 -29.34 1.64
C LYS A 85 -2.31 -30.46 0.71
N VAL A 86 -3.63 -30.61 0.64
CA VAL A 86 -4.31 -31.64 -0.17
C VAL A 86 -4.91 -31.05 -1.44
N VAL A 87 -4.44 -29.90 -1.91
CA VAL A 87 -4.89 -29.27 -3.15
C VAL A 87 -3.67 -28.85 -3.97
N ASN A 88 -3.71 -29.15 -5.27
CA ASN A 88 -2.76 -28.61 -6.24
C ASN A 88 -3.21 -27.20 -6.61
N VAL A 89 -2.58 -26.19 -5.98
CA VAL A 89 -3.01 -24.80 -6.09
C VAL A 89 -2.81 -24.25 -7.50
N GLN A 90 -1.76 -24.66 -8.20
CA GLN A 90 -1.51 -24.23 -9.59
C GLN A 90 -2.60 -24.74 -10.54
N LEU A 91 -3.02 -25.99 -10.38
CA LEU A 91 -4.10 -26.57 -11.17
C LEU A 91 -5.43 -25.87 -10.88
N LEU A 92 -5.71 -25.61 -9.59
CA LEU A 92 -6.89 -24.85 -9.15
C LEU A 92 -6.91 -23.42 -9.72
N ASP A 93 -5.78 -22.72 -9.66
CA ASP A 93 -5.63 -21.35 -10.18
C ASP A 93 -5.88 -21.30 -11.70
N SER A 94 -5.34 -22.27 -12.43
CA SER A 94 -5.57 -22.40 -13.87
C SER A 94 -7.04 -22.69 -14.23
N TYR A 95 -7.74 -23.47 -13.39
CA TYR A 95 -9.15 -23.74 -13.55
C TYR A 95 -9.99 -22.47 -13.37
N TYR A 96 -9.71 -21.68 -12.32
CA TYR A 96 -10.42 -20.42 -12.10
C TYR A 96 -10.19 -19.41 -13.24
N ASP A 97 -8.97 -19.30 -13.79
CA ASP A 97 -8.72 -18.44 -14.97
C ASP A 97 -9.54 -18.89 -16.19
N GLN A 98 -9.62 -20.20 -16.44
CA GLN A 98 -10.43 -20.75 -17.52
C GLN A 98 -11.93 -20.47 -17.31
N MET A 99 -12.45 -20.67 -16.10
CA MET A 99 -13.84 -20.35 -15.75
C MET A 99 -14.16 -18.87 -15.96
N LEU A 100 -13.28 -17.98 -15.52
CA LEU A 100 -13.43 -16.54 -15.75
C LEU A 100 -13.48 -16.21 -17.24
N GLY A 101 -12.67 -16.88 -18.07
CA GLY A 101 -12.66 -16.71 -19.52
C GLY A 101 -13.98 -17.13 -20.21
N GLN A 102 -14.72 -18.07 -19.63
CA GLN A 102 -15.96 -18.61 -20.19
C GLN A 102 -17.22 -17.88 -19.67
N MET A 103 -17.16 -17.31 -18.46
CA MET A 103 -18.30 -16.64 -17.83
C MET A 103 -18.44 -15.16 -18.22
N SER A 104 -19.66 -14.65 -18.18
CA SER A 104 -19.97 -13.24 -18.42
C SER A 104 -21.06 -12.72 -17.49
N GLY A 105 -21.11 -11.40 -17.27
CA GLY A 105 -22.12 -10.77 -16.41
C GLY A 105 -21.95 -11.11 -14.93
N LEU A 106 -23.07 -11.30 -14.23
CA LEU A 106 -23.14 -11.44 -12.77
C LEU A 106 -22.36 -12.64 -12.22
N ASP A 107 -22.33 -13.76 -12.93
CA ASP A 107 -21.63 -14.97 -12.47
C ASP A 107 -20.11 -14.81 -12.52
N ARG A 108 -19.61 -14.00 -13.47
CA ARG A 108 -18.20 -13.61 -13.51
C ARG A 108 -17.85 -12.72 -12.32
N ASP A 109 -18.69 -11.72 -12.00
CA ASP A 109 -18.46 -10.82 -10.88
C ASP A 109 -18.47 -11.59 -9.54
N ARG A 110 -19.39 -12.55 -9.37
CA ARG A 110 -19.43 -13.44 -8.19
C ARG A 110 -18.17 -14.29 -8.05
N LEU A 111 -17.66 -14.86 -9.14
CA LEU A 111 -16.40 -15.61 -9.10
C LEU A 111 -15.24 -14.69 -8.72
N LEU A 112 -15.18 -13.45 -9.22
CA LEU A 112 -14.14 -12.49 -8.85
C LEU A 112 -14.21 -12.08 -7.38
N ASP A 113 -15.41 -11.88 -6.83
CA ASP A 113 -15.60 -11.62 -5.39
C ASP A 113 -15.15 -12.84 -4.55
N HIS A 114 -15.45 -14.07 -4.99
CA HIS A 114 -14.95 -15.29 -4.33
C HIS A 114 -13.42 -15.40 -4.39
N LEU A 115 -12.82 -15.15 -5.55
CA LEU A 115 -11.37 -15.19 -5.73
C LEU A 115 -10.63 -14.13 -4.91
N ALA A 116 -11.20 -12.92 -4.81
CA ALA A 116 -10.69 -11.89 -3.91
C ALA A 116 -10.79 -12.31 -2.44
N SER A 117 -11.89 -12.96 -2.07
CA SER A 117 -12.10 -13.49 -0.71
C SER A 117 -11.14 -14.63 -0.40
N LEU A 118 -10.89 -15.54 -1.35
CA LEU A 118 -9.91 -16.62 -1.25
C LEU A 118 -8.49 -16.08 -1.10
N ALA A 119 -8.09 -15.11 -1.94
CA ALA A 119 -6.78 -14.48 -1.83
C ALA A 119 -6.62 -13.76 -0.48
N THR A 120 -7.68 -13.10 0.01
CA THR A 120 -7.70 -12.50 1.36
C THR A 120 -7.57 -13.57 2.44
N HIS A 121 -8.30 -14.68 2.35
CA HIS A 121 -8.21 -15.78 3.30
C HIS A 121 -6.79 -16.41 3.31
N CYS A 122 -6.17 -16.58 2.14
CA CYS A 122 -4.79 -17.05 2.00
C CYS A 122 -3.75 -16.06 2.57
N LEU A 123 -4.03 -14.75 2.54
CA LEU A 123 -3.19 -13.71 3.15
C LEU A 123 -3.39 -13.56 4.66
N VAL A 124 -4.63 -13.67 5.11
CA VAL A 124 -5.09 -13.14 6.41
C VAL A 124 -5.37 -14.26 7.41
N GLU A 125 -5.89 -15.40 6.96
CA GLU A 125 -6.31 -16.49 7.83
C GLU A 125 -5.31 -17.64 7.84
N ARG A 126 -5.57 -18.64 8.70
CA ARG A 126 -4.73 -19.81 9.05
C ARG A 126 -4.20 -20.64 7.86
N ALA A 127 -4.47 -20.25 6.61
CA ALA A 127 -4.00 -20.84 5.38
C ALA A 127 -2.46 -20.69 5.20
N PRO A 128 -1.83 -21.62 4.48
CA PRO A 128 -0.38 -21.66 4.40
C PRO A 128 0.16 -20.73 3.31
N ALA A 129 1.17 -19.95 3.67
CA ALA A 129 1.85 -18.95 2.84
C ALA A 129 2.19 -19.36 1.41
N TYR A 130 2.44 -20.65 1.17
CA TYR A 130 2.81 -21.16 -0.15
C TYR A 130 1.65 -21.07 -1.16
N ALA A 131 0.40 -21.16 -0.71
CA ALA A 131 -0.74 -21.21 -1.62
C ALA A 131 -0.88 -19.91 -2.42
N LEU A 132 -0.66 -18.77 -1.79
CA LEU A 132 -0.79 -17.49 -2.46
C LEU A 132 0.31 -17.22 -3.49
N CYS A 133 1.51 -17.79 -3.30
CA CYS A 133 2.57 -17.77 -4.33
C CYS A 133 2.15 -18.51 -5.60
N GLU A 134 1.23 -19.46 -5.47
CA GLU A 134 0.77 -20.33 -6.55
C GLU A 134 -0.56 -19.83 -7.18
N LEU A 135 -1.21 -18.82 -6.58
CA LEU A 135 -2.45 -18.17 -7.06
C LEU A 135 -2.17 -16.96 -7.99
N SER A 136 -1.23 -17.13 -8.91
CA SER A 136 -0.77 -16.04 -9.79
C SER A 136 -1.88 -15.50 -10.69
N PHE A 137 -2.65 -16.36 -11.37
CA PHE A 137 -3.74 -15.96 -12.25
C PHE A 137 -4.88 -15.32 -11.46
N THR A 138 -5.17 -15.83 -10.27
CA THR A 138 -6.16 -15.25 -9.36
C THR A 138 -5.79 -13.81 -9.01
N ILE A 139 -4.55 -13.55 -8.56
CA ILE A 139 -4.06 -12.20 -8.25
C ILE A 139 -4.14 -11.29 -9.48
N GLU A 140 -3.70 -11.79 -10.65
CA GLU A 140 -3.76 -11.03 -11.90
C GLU A 140 -5.21 -10.65 -12.28
N ASN A 141 -6.15 -11.59 -12.19
CA ASN A 141 -7.57 -11.37 -12.52
C ASN A 141 -8.26 -10.41 -11.54
N VAL A 142 -7.97 -10.51 -10.24
CA VAL A 142 -8.47 -9.58 -9.22
C VAL A 142 -7.96 -8.17 -9.50
N TYR A 143 -6.66 -8.03 -9.79
CA TYR A 143 -6.07 -6.73 -10.11
C TYR A 143 -6.66 -6.13 -11.39
N GLU A 144 -6.77 -6.91 -12.46
CA GLU A 144 -7.35 -6.47 -13.74
C GLU A 144 -8.80 -6.00 -13.55
N HIS A 145 -9.59 -6.71 -12.76
CA HIS A 145 -10.97 -6.29 -12.50
C HIS A 145 -11.04 -5.03 -11.64
N ALA A 146 -10.20 -4.91 -10.61
CA ALA A 146 -10.08 -3.68 -9.80
C ALA A 146 -9.60 -2.49 -10.63
N LEU A 147 -8.84 -2.70 -11.70
CA LEU A 147 -8.49 -1.62 -12.61
C LEU A 147 -9.72 -1.08 -13.35
N LEU A 148 -10.67 -1.94 -13.73
CA LEU A 148 -11.79 -1.60 -14.61
C LEU A 148 -13.13 -1.30 -13.89
N ASP A 149 -13.29 -1.74 -12.64
CA ASP A 149 -14.48 -1.55 -11.83
C ASP A 149 -14.13 -0.80 -10.53
N LEU A 150 -14.68 0.41 -10.38
CA LEU A 150 -14.40 1.30 -9.25
C LEU A 150 -14.94 0.73 -7.93
N ASP A 151 -16.13 0.15 -7.92
CA ASP A 151 -16.74 -0.41 -6.71
C ASP A 151 -15.93 -1.62 -6.22
N PHE A 152 -15.53 -2.49 -7.15
CA PHE A 152 -14.70 -3.65 -6.83
C PHE A 152 -13.31 -3.22 -6.35
N ARG A 153 -12.71 -2.19 -6.96
CA ARG A 153 -11.45 -1.60 -6.52
C ARG A 153 -11.52 -1.14 -5.07
N ASP A 154 -12.61 -0.50 -4.70
CA ASP A 154 -12.80 0.02 -3.34
C ASP A 154 -12.97 -1.10 -2.31
N ARG A 155 -13.67 -2.19 -2.68
CA ARG A 155 -13.80 -3.39 -1.84
C ARG A 155 -12.49 -4.18 -1.70
N THR A 156 -11.69 -4.27 -2.75
CA THR A 156 -10.45 -5.07 -2.79
C THR A 156 -9.17 -4.28 -2.50
N ARG A 157 -9.31 -3.01 -2.10
CA ARG A 157 -8.16 -2.11 -1.88
C ARG A 157 -7.19 -2.62 -0.82
N GLU A 158 -7.71 -3.06 0.33
CA GLU A 158 -6.86 -3.59 1.41
C GLU A 158 -6.08 -4.81 0.95
N LEU A 159 -6.73 -5.71 0.19
CA LEU A 159 -6.10 -6.88 -0.41
C LEU A 159 -4.95 -6.47 -1.34
N ILE A 160 -5.18 -5.56 -2.28
CA ILE A 160 -4.15 -5.12 -3.24
C ILE A 160 -2.97 -4.46 -2.54
N ASP A 161 -3.23 -3.59 -1.56
CA ASP A 161 -2.17 -2.91 -0.81
C ASP A 161 -1.38 -3.92 0.07
N LEU A 162 -2.04 -4.91 0.69
CA LEU A 162 -1.37 -5.99 1.41
C LEU A 162 -0.54 -6.91 0.51
N LEU A 163 -1.01 -7.19 -0.70
CA LEU A 163 -0.23 -7.89 -1.73
C LEU A 163 1.00 -7.07 -2.09
N LYS A 164 0.88 -5.76 -2.32
CA LYS A 164 2.03 -4.88 -2.62
C LYS A 164 3.05 -4.77 -1.49
N ILE A 165 2.61 -4.88 -0.22
CA ILE A 165 3.51 -4.90 0.93
C ILE A 165 4.21 -6.26 1.04
N ASN A 166 3.46 -7.36 1.00
CA ASN A 166 3.97 -8.67 1.42
C ASN A 166 4.47 -9.55 0.26
N TYR A 167 4.12 -9.22 -0.98
CA TYR A 167 4.52 -9.90 -2.19
C TYR A 167 5.31 -8.92 -3.05
N ASP A 168 6.36 -9.41 -3.71
CA ASP A 168 6.97 -8.65 -4.79
C ASP A 168 5.95 -8.65 -5.94
N PHE A 169 5.05 -7.69 -5.86
CA PHE A 169 3.94 -7.54 -6.79
C PHE A 169 4.45 -7.33 -8.22
N LEU A 170 5.73 -7.03 -8.46
CA LEU A 170 6.22 -6.61 -9.77
C LEU A 170 7.03 -7.68 -10.48
N GLU A 171 7.63 -8.59 -9.72
CA GLU A 171 8.35 -9.73 -10.27
C GLU A 171 7.44 -10.97 -10.35
N ARG A 172 7.18 -11.47 -11.57
CA ARG A 172 6.61 -12.81 -11.82
C ARG A 172 7.53 -13.95 -11.36
N THR A 173 8.41 -13.69 -10.41
CA THR A 173 9.42 -14.61 -9.92
C THR A 173 8.93 -15.21 -8.61
N PRO A 174 8.63 -16.52 -8.58
CA PRO A 174 8.30 -17.19 -7.32
C PRO A 174 9.52 -17.18 -6.39
N CYS A 175 9.28 -16.82 -5.13
CA CYS A 175 10.19 -17.06 -4.00
C CYS A 175 11.55 -16.34 -4.04
N SER A 176 11.54 -15.05 -3.73
CA SER A 176 12.64 -14.48 -2.93
C SER A 176 12.73 -15.22 -1.59
N LYS A 177 13.94 -15.50 -1.06
CA LYS A 177 14.15 -16.11 0.27
C LYS A 177 13.41 -15.38 1.40
N TYR A 178 13.11 -14.10 1.18
CA TYR A 178 12.44 -13.21 2.11
C TYR A 178 10.90 -13.28 2.03
N HIS A 179 10.34 -13.89 0.99
CA HIS A 179 8.89 -13.98 0.82
C HIS A 179 8.22 -14.81 1.93
N GLY A 180 8.79 -15.98 2.24
CA GLY A 180 8.33 -16.78 3.38
C GLY A 180 8.43 -16.05 4.73
N THR A 181 9.34 -15.07 4.83
CA THR A 181 9.49 -14.23 6.03
C THR A 181 8.36 -13.20 6.12
N ALA A 182 8.02 -12.52 5.01
CA ALA A 182 6.91 -11.57 4.97
C ALA A 182 5.58 -12.21 5.36
N VAL A 183 5.25 -13.37 4.77
CA VAL A 183 3.99 -14.07 5.09
C VAL A 183 3.98 -14.58 6.52
N MET A 184 5.11 -15.10 7.02
CA MET A 184 5.22 -15.53 8.41
C MET A 184 4.97 -14.37 9.38
N THR A 185 5.59 -13.20 9.15
CA THR A 185 5.35 -12.01 9.98
C THR A 185 3.90 -11.55 9.95
N LEU A 186 3.27 -11.53 8.77
CA LEU A 186 1.87 -11.15 8.61
C LEU A 186 0.93 -12.13 9.35
N SER A 187 1.23 -13.43 9.29
CA SER A 187 0.45 -14.47 9.96
C SER A 187 0.50 -14.32 11.48
N HIS A 188 1.69 -14.11 12.07
CA HIS A 188 1.84 -13.92 13.52
C HIS A 188 1.24 -12.60 13.99
N TYR A 189 1.35 -11.54 13.18
CA TYR A 189 0.67 -10.28 13.40
C TYR A 189 -0.86 -10.45 13.45
N ARG A 190 -1.46 -11.12 12.45
CA ARG A 190 -2.91 -11.36 12.43
C ARG A 190 -3.37 -12.32 13.52
N GLN A 191 -2.56 -13.29 13.94
CA GLN A 191 -2.84 -14.09 15.13
C GLN A 191 -2.98 -13.20 16.37
N GLY A 192 -2.05 -12.26 16.58
CA GLY A 192 -2.15 -11.29 17.66
C GLY A 192 -3.43 -10.45 17.57
N LEU A 193 -3.77 -9.97 16.37
CA LEU A 193 -4.99 -9.19 16.11
C LEU A 193 -6.28 -9.98 16.35
N SER A 194 -6.33 -11.24 15.92
CA SER A 194 -7.49 -12.14 16.05
C SER A 194 -7.87 -12.38 17.50
N LEU A 195 -6.89 -12.45 18.40
CA LEU A 195 -7.10 -12.70 19.82
C LEU A 195 -7.87 -11.55 20.49
N CYS A 196 -7.75 -10.33 19.97
CA CYS A 196 -8.54 -9.18 20.41
C CYS A 196 -10.02 -9.27 19.94
N SER A 197 -10.29 -9.91 18.80
CA SER A 197 -11.63 -9.99 18.19
C SER A 197 -12.53 -11.13 18.70
N LEU A 198 -11.96 -12.15 19.34
CA LEU A 198 -12.70 -13.34 19.80
C LEU A 198 -13.66 -13.06 20.97
N GLU A 199 -13.45 -11.98 21.72
CA GLU A 199 -14.31 -11.61 22.86
C GLU A 199 -15.67 -11.01 22.43
N GLU A 200 -15.81 -10.48 21.21
CA GLU A 200 -17.11 -9.97 20.74
C GLU A 200 -18.08 -11.07 20.30
N ASN A 201 -17.56 -12.22 19.85
CA ASN A 201 -18.38 -13.35 19.41
C ASN A 201 -18.67 -14.36 20.54
N ALA A 202 -18.05 -14.19 21.72
CA ALA A 202 -18.18 -15.08 22.86
C ALA A 202 -19.43 -14.84 23.74
N HIS A 203 -20.52 -14.33 23.15
CA HIS A 203 -21.84 -14.30 23.80
C HIS A 203 -22.62 -15.64 23.72
N VAL A 204 -21.95 -16.73 23.33
CA VAL A 204 -22.56 -18.07 23.27
C VAL A 204 -21.95 -18.98 24.35
N ASP A 205 -22.75 -19.21 25.39
CA ASP A 205 -22.72 -20.29 26.38
C ASP A 205 -21.36 -20.93 26.73
N TYR A 206 -20.65 -20.35 27.71
CA TYR A 206 -19.64 -21.08 28.48
C TYR A 206 -20.15 -21.42 29.89
N SER A 207 -20.10 -22.73 30.20
CA SER A 207 -20.38 -23.31 31.51
C SER A 207 -19.62 -22.64 32.66
N THR A 208 -20.27 -22.53 33.82
CA THR A 208 -19.90 -21.82 35.06
C THR A 208 -18.52 -22.10 35.70
N SER A 209 -17.68 -22.98 35.15
CA SER A 209 -16.33 -23.28 35.67
C SER A 209 -15.20 -22.48 35.01
N SER A 210 -15.30 -22.10 33.72
CA SER A 210 -14.26 -21.33 33.02
C SER A 210 -14.20 -19.86 33.47
N VAL A 211 -15.37 -19.28 33.78
CA VAL A 211 -15.51 -17.87 34.21
C VAL A 211 -14.77 -17.58 35.52
N ARG A 212 -14.65 -18.56 36.42
CA ARG A 212 -13.92 -18.39 37.69
C ARG A 212 -12.41 -18.32 37.50
N ASP A 213 -11.86 -19.13 36.61
CA ASP A 213 -10.43 -19.13 36.29
C ASP A 213 -10.05 -17.91 35.43
N GLU A 214 -10.95 -17.43 34.56
CA GLU A 214 -10.77 -16.19 33.80
C GLU A 214 -10.73 -14.96 34.71
N ASN A 215 -11.71 -14.80 35.61
CA ASN A 215 -11.69 -13.70 36.58
C ASN A 215 -10.47 -13.76 37.51
N ALA A 216 -9.98 -14.96 37.86
CA ALA A 216 -8.77 -15.10 38.66
C ALA A 216 -7.52 -14.66 37.88
N PHE A 217 -7.45 -14.98 36.59
CA PHE A 217 -6.35 -14.57 35.71
C PHE A 217 -6.35 -13.06 35.47
N GLU A 218 -7.51 -12.47 35.16
CA GLU A 218 -7.67 -11.02 34.98
C GLU A 218 -7.28 -10.21 36.22
N ASN A 219 -7.46 -10.76 37.42
CA ASN A 219 -7.01 -10.11 38.66
C ASN A 219 -5.53 -10.36 38.98
N LEU A 220 -4.94 -11.43 38.45
CA LEU A 220 -3.55 -11.81 38.67
C LEU A 220 -2.60 -11.00 37.78
N VAL A 221 -2.92 -10.84 36.49
CA VAL A 221 -2.06 -10.16 35.52
C VAL A 221 -1.72 -8.73 35.93
N PRO A 222 -2.65 -7.88 36.39
CA PRO A 222 -2.34 -6.53 36.86
C PRO A 222 -1.39 -6.48 38.05
N ARG A 223 -1.42 -7.51 38.92
CA ARG A 223 -0.45 -7.61 40.03
C ARG A 223 0.92 -7.98 39.51
N LEU A 224 0.99 -8.99 38.64
CA LEU A 224 2.26 -9.41 38.01
C LEU A 224 2.90 -8.25 37.23
N PHE A 225 2.12 -7.49 36.49
CA PHE A 225 2.64 -6.37 35.72
C PHE A 225 3.12 -5.22 36.63
N ARG A 226 2.37 -4.87 37.68
CA ARG A 226 2.84 -3.88 38.68
C ARG A 226 4.14 -4.32 39.37
N ASP A 227 4.23 -5.59 39.78
CA ASP A 227 5.45 -6.14 40.37
C ASP A 227 6.64 -6.02 39.39
N PHE A 228 6.40 -6.24 38.09
CA PHE A 228 7.43 -6.04 37.07
C PHE A 228 7.85 -4.58 36.92
N LEU A 229 6.90 -3.64 36.92
CA LEU A 229 7.19 -2.21 36.82
C LEU A 229 8.04 -1.72 38.00
N GLU A 230 7.78 -2.20 39.21
CA GLU A 230 8.62 -1.92 40.38
C GLU A 230 10.04 -2.48 40.21
N LEU A 231 10.16 -3.70 39.70
CA LEU A 231 11.45 -4.33 39.40
C LEU A 231 12.22 -3.57 38.32
N HIS A 232 11.52 -3.07 37.30
CA HIS A 232 12.08 -2.24 36.23
C HIS A 232 12.60 -0.90 36.77
N ARG A 233 11.81 -0.20 37.59
CA ARG A 233 12.20 1.07 38.25
C ARG A 233 13.41 0.93 39.16
N ALA A 234 13.52 -0.20 39.85
CA ALA A 234 14.66 -0.49 40.72
C ALA A 234 15.98 -0.73 39.96
N ALA A 235 15.96 -0.76 38.61
CA ALA A 235 17.12 -1.04 37.75
C ALA A 235 17.84 -2.35 38.13
N ASN A 236 17.07 -3.36 38.56
CA ASN A 236 17.60 -4.64 39.02
C ASN A 236 18.32 -5.39 37.88
N GLY A 237 19.36 -6.16 38.22
CA GLY A 237 20.17 -6.91 37.24
C GLY A 237 19.44 -8.07 36.55
N SER A 238 20.07 -8.65 35.52
CA SER A 238 19.54 -9.74 34.68
C SER A 238 19.00 -10.95 35.46
N SER A 239 19.58 -11.27 36.63
CA SER A 239 19.12 -12.36 37.50
C SER A 239 17.70 -12.15 38.04
N SER A 240 17.31 -10.91 38.32
CA SER A 240 15.98 -10.58 38.85
C SER A 240 14.91 -10.71 37.76
N PHE A 241 15.25 -10.37 36.52
CA PHE A 241 14.38 -10.59 35.36
C PHE A 241 14.17 -12.09 35.06
N THR A 242 15.22 -12.90 35.13
CA THR A 242 15.09 -14.36 34.97
C THR A 242 14.19 -14.99 36.04
N ALA A 243 14.35 -14.57 37.31
CA ALA A 243 13.49 -15.03 38.39
C ALA A 243 12.02 -14.61 38.17
N PHE A 244 11.79 -13.42 37.64
CA PHE A 244 10.44 -12.97 37.29
C PHE A 244 9.82 -13.81 36.16
N VAL A 245 10.58 -14.16 35.12
CA VAL A 245 10.10 -15.06 34.05
C VAL A 245 9.76 -16.45 34.60
N GLN A 246 10.54 -16.99 35.53
CA GLN A 246 10.21 -18.24 36.21
C GLN A 246 8.91 -18.12 37.02
N ARG A 247 8.68 -16.98 37.66
CA ARG A 247 7.41 -16.69 38.36
C ARG A 247 6.24 -16.66 37.38
N LEU A 248 6.36 -16.01 36.22
CA LEU A 248 5.33 -16.04 35.17
C LEU A 248 5.02 -17.48 34.73
N ASN A 249 6.04 -18.32 34.56
CA ASN A 249 5.86 -19.72 34.21
C ASN A 249 5.09 -20.48 35.31
N SER A 250 5.45 -20.27 36.58
CA SER A 250 4.76 -20.89 37.71
C SER A 250 3.29 -20.44 37.84
N CYS A 251 2.99 -19.21 37.42
CA CYS A 251 1.63 -18.67 37.37
C CYS A 251 0.83 -19.19 36.17
N GLY A 252 1.44 -20.00 35.29
CA GLY A 252 0.78 -20.59 34.13
C GLY A 252 0.66 -19.66 32.92
N VAL A 253 1.40 -18.55 32.87
CA VAL A 253 1.33 -17.58 31.76
C VAL A 253 1.78 -18.21 30.43
N PHE A 254 2.77 -19.10 30.46
CA PHE A 254 3.33 -19.74 29.25
C PHE A 254 2.70 -21.09 28.90
N ARG A 255 1.47 -21.38 29.38
CA ARG A 255 0.80 -22.66 29.12
C ARG A 255 0.42 -22.84 27.65
N THR A 256 -0.15 -21.80 27.05
CA THR A 256 -0.61 -21.79 25.66
C THR A 256 -0.36 -20.41 25.07
N ASP A 257 -0.24 -20.35 23.75
CA ASP A 257 -0.08 -19.08 23.02
C ASP A 257 -1.22 -18.09 23.32
N ASP A 258 -2.44 -18.59 23.52
CA ASP A 258 -3.62 -17.79 23.87
C ASP A 258 -3.50 -17.15 25.26
N VAL A 259 -2.92 -17.85 26.24
CA VAL A 259 -2.71 -17.31 27.60
C VAL A 259 -1.61 -16.24 27.58
N ILE A 260 -0.56 -16.44 26.79
CA ILE A 260 0.50 -15.42 26.59
C ILE A 260 -0.09 -14.17 25.95
N ALA A 261 -0.92 -14.33 24.92
CA ALA A 261 -1.55 -13.20 24.25
C ALA A 261 -2.52 -12.45 25.17
N ARG A 262 -3.36 -13.15 25.94
CA ARG A 262 -4.23 -12.52 26.96
C ARG A 262 -3.44 -11.77 28.01
N PHE A 263 -2.33 -12.33 28.49
CA PHE A 263 -1.43 -11.64 29.42
C PHE A 263 -0.89 -10.33 28.83
N LEU A 264 -0.39 -10.36 27.60
CA LEU A 264 0.15 -9.18 26.91
C LEU A 264 -0.94 -8.14 26.62
N LYS A 265 -2.14 -8.59 26.21
CA LYS A 265 -3.31 -7.74 25.99
C LYS A 265 -3.66 -6.94 27.24
N ILE A 266 -3.87 -7.61 28.38
CA ILE A 266 -4.18 -6.95 29.66
C ILE A 266 -3.08 -5.93 30.04
N CYS A 267 -1.81 -6.23 29.77
CA CYS A 267 -0.74 -5.27 30.03
C CYS A 267 -0.82 -4.02 29.14
N VAL A 268 -1.20 -4.18 27.87
CA VAL A 268 -1.44 -3.05 26.93
C VAL A 268 -2.64 -2.24 27.39
N ASP A 269 -3.74 -2.88 27.77
CA ASP A 269 -4.96 -2.23 28.28
C ASP A 269 -4.66 -1.40 29.52
N MET A 270 -3.89 -1.94 30.47
CA MET A 270 -3.45 -1.19 31.64
C MET A 270 -2.63 0.06 31.26
N CYS A 271 -1.79 0.01 30.23
CA CYS A 271 -1.05 1.19 29.77
C CYS A 271 -1.98 2.25 29.13
N ALA A 272 -3.01 1.80 28.42
CA ALA A 272 -4.02 2.66 27.82
C ALA A 272 -4.90 3.31 28.92
N ASP A 273 -5.45 2.52 29.84
CA ASP A 273 -6.25 2.98 30.98
C ASP A 273 -5.51 4.02 31.80
N PHE A 274 -4.23 3.77 32.10
CA PHE A 274 -3.39 4.72 32.82
C PHE A 274 -3.25 6.07 32.07
N SER A 275 -3.25 6.05 30.73
CA SER A 275 -3.26 7.28 29.92
C SER A 275 -4.57 8.06 30.05
N TYR A 276 -5.70 7.37 30.22
CA TYR A 276 -7.00 7.99 30.48
C TYR A 276 -7.08 8.57 31.89
N GLU A 277 -6.60 7.84 32.91
CA GLU A 277 -6.53 8.30 34.30
C GLU A 277 -5.73 9.60 34.42
N GLU A 278 -4.51 9.60 33.88
CA GLU A 278 -3.59 10.74 33.87
C GLU A 278 -4.16 11.98 33.15
N ARG A 279 -5.05 11.78 32.18
CA ARG A 279 -5.76 12.88 31.51
C ARG A 279 -7.02 13.32 32.25
N GLY A 280 -7.72 12.40 32.91
CA GLY A 280 -8.97 12.62 33.65
C GLY A 280 -8.81 13.42 34.95
N ASP A 281 -7.64 13.34 35.59
CA ASP A 281 -7.31 14.08 36.83
C ASP A 281 -7.17 15.62 36.64
N ARG A 282 -7.29 16.14 35.41
CA ARG A 282 -7.21 17.59 35.11
C ARG A 282 -8.46 18.43 35.44
N ARG A 283 -9.28 18.04 36.43
CA ARG A 283 -10.53 18.76 36.78
C ARG A 283 -10.36 20.01 37.67
N CYS A 284 -9.15 20.47 37.96
CA CYS A 284 -8.94 21.68 38.76
C CYS A 284 -8.34 22.83 37.93
N PRO A 285 -9.14 23.77 37.41
CA PRO A 285 -8.62 25.03 36.92
C PRO A 285 -8.36 25.98 38.10
N SER A 286 -7.10 26.27 38.40
CA SER A 286 -6.74 27.46 39.19
C SER A 286 -6.59 28.65 38.21
N PRO A 287 -6.98 29.89 38.57
CA PRO A 287 -7.07 31.01 37.61
C PRO A 287 -5.74 31.66 37.23
N PHE A 288 -4.61 31.12 37.66
CA PHE A 288 -3.26 31.65 37.43
C PHE A 288 -2.37 30.45 37.20
N GLU A 289 -1.98 30.04 35.97
CA GLU A 289 -0.90 29.03 35.76
C GLU A 289 -0.65 28.60 34.29
N GLY A 290 -0.42 29.53 33.36
CA GLY A 290 -0.04 29.14 31.99
C GLY A 290 1.24 28.28 31.89
N GLU A 291 2.16 28.37 32.85
CA GLU A 291 3.41 27.59 32.90
C GLU A 291 3.32 26.32 33.77
N CYS A 292 2.61 26.32 34.92
CA CYS A 292 2.45 25.08 35.70
C CYS A 292 1.58 24.05 34.98
N GLU A 293 0.57 24.47 34.21
CA GLU A 293 -0.26 23.54 33.43
C GLU A 293 0.55 22.75 32.39
N VAL A 294 1.53 23.40 31.76
CA VAL A 294 2.43 22.76 30.79
C VAL A 294 3.38 21.80 31.49
N ASN A 295 3.97 22.20 32.62
CA ASN A 295 4.88 21.33 33.38
C ASN A 295 4.16 20.10 33.97
N ALA A 296 2.94 20.27 34.49
CA ALA A 296 2.11 19.16 34.95
C ALA A 296 1.71 18.23 33.78
N ALA A 297 1.40 18.80 32.61
CA ALA A 297 1.11 18.02 31.41
C ALA A 297 2.31 17.18 30.93
N ILE A 298 3.52 17.74 31.01
CA ILE A 298 4.75 17.04 30.68
C ILE A 298 5.00 15.91 31.69
N ALA A 299 4.91 16.20 32.99
CA ALA A 299 5.12 15.20 34.04
C ALA A 299 4.14 14.02 33.93
N SER A 300 2.87 14.30 33.64
CA SER A 300 1.85 13.28 33.38
C SER A 300 2.20 12.40 32.17
N ARG A 301 2.59 13.00 31.04
CA ARG A 301 3.08 12.24 29.88
C ARG A 301 4.30 11.38 30.19
N MET A 302 5.24 11.90 30.99
CA MET A 302 6.43 11.15 31.38
C MET A 302 6.09 9.90 32.20
N ARG A 303 5.08 9.97 33.10
CA ARG A 303 4.59 8.81 33.85
C ARG A 303 3.96 7.75 32.93
N VAL A 304 3.17 8.18 31.95
CA VAL A 304 2.63 7.27 30.93
C VAL A 304 3.76 6.62 30.14
N PHE A 305 4.78 7.39 29.75
CA PHE A 305 5.93 6.86 29.03
C PHE A 305 6.71 5.83 29.84
N GLU A 306 6.90 6.07 31.13
CA GLU A 306 7.57 5.12 32.03
C GLU A 306 6.82 3.78 32.11
N MET A 307 5.49 3.81 32.19
CA MET A 307 4.67 2.59 32.21
C MET A 307 4.76 1.82 30.88
N CYS A 308 4.63 2.54 29.75
CA CYS A 308 4.77 1.95 28.43
C CYS A 308 6.18 1.38 28.19
N ASP A 309 7.23 2.08 28.62
CA ASP A 309 8.61 1.62 28.49
C ASP A 309 8.87 0.39 29.37
N GLY A 310 8.24 0.31 30.54
CA GLY A 310 8.23 -0.88 31.39
C GLY A 310 7.57 -2.07 30.69
N PHE A 311 6.43 -1.89 30.00
CA PHE A 311 5.83 -2.93 29.16
C PHE A 311 6.78 -3.37 28.03
N VAL A 312 7.40 -2.42 27.32
CA VAL A 312 8.36 -2.76 26.25
C VAL A 312 9.55 -3.53 26.82
N ASN A 313 10.05 -3.15 27.99
CA ASN A 313 11.12 -3.88 28.67
C ASN A 313 10.71 -5.31 29.05
N LEU A 314 9.47 -5.53 29.50
CA LEU A 314 8.92 -6.87 29.73
C LEU A 314 8.96 -7.71 28.46
N VAL A 315 8.51 -7.16 27.33
CA VAL A 315 8.56 -7.85 26.03
C VAL A 315 10.01 -8.24 25.66
N LEU A 316 10.98 -7.33 25.86
CA LEU A 316 12.39 -7.63 25.59
C LEU A 316 12.95 -8.71 26.52
N VAL A 317 12.57 -8.71 27.80
CA VAL A 317 12.95 -9.75 28.74
C VAL A 317 12.36 -11.09 28.29
N LEU A 318 11.10 -11.14 27.87
CA LEU A 318 10.48 -12.36 27.34
C LEU A 318 11.21 -12.88 26.09
N ILE A 319 11.60 -12.00 25.18
CA ILE A 319 12.41 -12.36 24.00
C ILE A 319 13.76 -12.95 24.44
N ARG A 320 14.49 -12.26 25.33
CA ARG A 320 15.84 -12.68 25.76
C ARG A 320 15.86 -13.96 26.59
N THR A 321 14.80 -14.22 27.37
CA THR A 321 14.77 -15.33 28.34
C THR A 321 13.99 -16.54 27.83
N GLY A 322 12.97 -16.31 27.00
CA GLY A 322 12.08 -17.36 26.47
C GLY A 322 12.49 -17.91 25.10
N THR A 323 13.40 -17.24 24.38
CA THR A 323 14.00 -17.78 23.16
C THR A 323 15.44 -18.13 23.44
N ASP A 324 15.87 -19.36 23.11
CA ASP A 324 17.30 -19.65 23.03
C ASP A 324 17.93 -18.54 22.20
N SER A 325 19.07 -17.98 22.62
CA SER A 325 19.70 -16.82 21.97
C SER A 325 20.07 -17.02 20.50
N ARG A 326 19.75 -18.19 19.92
CA ARG A 326 19.92 -18.60 18.53
C ARG A 326 18.58 -18.77 17.76
N ASN A 327 17.42 -18.76 18.42
CA ASN A 327 16.11 -18.97 17.78
C ASN A 327 15.47 -17.64 17.35
N LEU A 328 16.02 -17.12 16.26
CA LEU A 328 15.63 -15.86 15.64
C LEU A 328 14.17 -15.82 15.17
N GLN A 329 13.62 -16.97 14.76
CA GLN A 329 12.25 -17.07 14.30
C GLN A 329 11.24 -16.86 15.44
N ALA A 330 11.54 -17.38 16.63
CA ALA A 330 10.70 -17.18 17.81
C ALA A 330 10.64 -15.70 18.22
N ARG A 331 11.76 -14.96 18.11
CA ARG A 331 11.79 -13.50 18.32
C ARG A 331 10.89 -12.75 17.35
N VAL A 332 10.99 -13.04 16.05
CA VAL A 332 10.15 -12.42 15.02
C VAL A 332 8.68 -12.73 15.26
N SER A 333 8.37 -13.98 15.61
CA SER A 333 7.01 -14.43 15.91
C SER A 333 6.39 -13.67 17.09
N LEU A 334 7.11 -13.60 18.22
CA LEU A 334 6.62 -12.89 19.41
C LEU A 334 6.44 -11.39 19.15
N LEU A 335 7.41 -10.73 18.50
CA LEU A 335 7.31 -9.30 18.17
C LEU A 335 6.14 -9.03 17.22
N SER A 336 5.96 -9.84 16.18
CA SER A 336 4.84 -9.71 15.25
C SER A 336 3.50 -9.86 15.98
N ARG A 337 3.41 -10.81 16.91
CA ARG A 337 2.22 -11.02 17.74
C ARG A 337 1.95 -9.84 18.68
N VAL A 338 2.97 -9.29 19.33
CA VAL A 338 2.87 -8.08 20.16
C VAL A 338 2.35 -6.90 19.31
N PHE A 339 2.86 -6.70 18.10
CA PHE A 339 2.31 -5.68 17.20
C PHE A 339 0.84 -5.93 16.89
N GLY A 340 0.44 -7.17 16.63
CA GLY A 340 -0.95 -7.56 16.42
C GLY A 340 -1.86 -7.18 17.58
N ILE A 341 -1.43 -7.49 18.81
CA ILE A 341 -2.17 -7.17 20.04
C ILE A 341 -2.28 -5.64 20.23
N VAL A 342 -1.17 -4.91 20.12
CA VAL A 342 -1.17 -3.44 20.29
C VAL A 342 -2.06 -2.75 19.25
N VAL A 343 -2.03 -3.20 18.00
CA VAL A 343 -2.90 -2.67 16.94
C VAL A 343 -4.36 -3.05 17.19
N GLY A 344 -4.62 -4.29 17.60
CA GLY A 344 -5.96 -4.78 17.93
C GLY A 344 -6.61 -3.94 19.02
N GLU A 345 -5.92 -3.77 20.14
CA GLU A 345 -6.41 -2.96 21.26
C GLU A 345 -6.56 -1.48 20.89
N CYS A 346 -5.64 -0.91 20.10
CA CYS A 346 -5.79 0.45 19.61
C CYS A 346 -7.08 0.64 18.79
N LEU A 347 -7.40 -0.30 17.89
CA LEU A 347 -8.61 -0.24 17.08
C LEU A 347 -9.88 -0.48 17.90
N ILE A 348 -9.84 -1.40 18.87
CA ILE A 348 -10.96 -1.69 19.76
C ILE A 348 -11.24 -0.51 20.67
N ASP A 349 -10.21 0.06 21.31
CA ASP A 349 -10.33 1.25 22.16
C ASP A 349 -10.90 2.43 21.36
N MET A 350 -10.39 2.68 20.14
CA MET A 350 -10.94 3.72 19.28
C MET A 350 -12.44 3.50 18.97
N ARG A 351 -12.84 2.27 18.66
CA ARG A 351 -14.26 1.93 18.41
C ARG A 351 -15.11 2.07 19.67
N ASN A 352 -14.61 1.64 20.82
CA ASN A 352 -15.29 1.79 22.11
C ASN A 352 -15.45 3.27 22.45
N ALA A 353 -14.41 4.09 22.25
CA ALA A 353 -14.47 5.52 22.46
C ALA A 353 -15.46 6.24 21.51
N GLU A 354 -15.60 5.74 20.28
CA GLU A 354 -16.64 6.19 19.36
C GLU A 354 -18.03 5.85 19.89
N ARG A 355 -18.27 4.59 20.26
CA ARG A 355 -19.54 4.08 20.81
C ARG A 355 -19.95 4.82 22.10
N ASP A 356 -19.02 4.96 23.03
CA ASP A 356 -19.25 5.51 24.36
C ASP A 356 -19.18 7.05 24.37
N SER A 357 -19.05 7.65 23.18
CA SER A 357 -19.00 9.09 22.98
C SER A 357 -17.85 9.81 23.71
N CYS A 358 -16.80 9.12 24.15
CA CYS A 358 -15.62 9.73 24.78
C CYS A 358 -14.50 10.08 23.76
N ALA A 359 -13.38 10.61 24.25
CA ALA A 359 -12.24 11.02 23.43
C ALA A 359 -11.13 9.97 23.49
N PHE A 360 -10.79 9.39 22.35
CA PHE A 360 -9.69 8.43 22.21
C PHE A 360 -8.33 9.06 22.53
N ILE A 361 -7.47 8.34 23.27
CA ILE A 361 -6.12 8.79 23.64
C ILE A 361 -5.06 7.86 23.00
N PRO A 362 -4.39 8.28 21.91
CA PRO A 362 -3.45 7.42 21.20
C PRO A 362 -2.08 7.27 21.88
N THR A 363 -1.82 7.95 23.01
CA THR A 363 -0.48 8.14 23.57
C THR A 363 0.20 6.84 24.00
N ALA A 364 -0.52 5.93 24.68
CA ALA A 364 0.04 4.64 25.08
C ALA A 364 0.48 3.81 23.87
N TYR A 365 -0.43 3.62 22.91
CA TYR A 365 -0.18 2.84 21.69
C TYR A 365 0.97 3.42 20.86
N GLN A 366 0.99 4.75 20.68
CA GLN A 366 2.07 5.44 19.97
C GLN A 366 3.42 5.23 20.66
N ARG A 367 3.47 5.38 22.00
CA ARG A 367 4.71 5.20 22.77
C ARG A 367 5.21 3.77 22.70
N ILE A 368 4.33 2.78 22.88
CA ILE A 368 4.68 1.36 22.79
C ILE A 368 5.28 1.04 21.43
N LEU A 369 4.64 1.46 20.33
CA LEU A 369 5.14 1.23 18.97
C LEU A 369 6.49 1.93 18.71
N SER A 370 6.64 3.18 19.15
CA SER A 370 7.88 3.94 18.99
C SER A 370 9.03 3.34 19.82
N SER A 371 8.77 2.94 21.06
CA SER A 371 9.76 2.30 21.93
C SER A 371 10.14 0.92 21.39
N LEU A 372 9.19 0.09 20.93
CA LEU A 372 9.50 -1.20 20.30
C LEU A 372 10.38 -1.04 19.06
N LEU A 373 10.08 -0.06 18.19
CA LEU A 373 10.91 0.25 17.02
C LEU A 373 12.35 0.59 17.43
N ARG A 374 12.53 1.47 18.42
CA ARG A 374 13.87 1.83 18.91
C ARG A 374 14.67 0.61 19.35
N GLU A 375 14.04 -0.30 20.08
CA GLU A 375 14.69 -1.51 20.56
C GLU A 375 14.99 -2.49 19.41
N ILE A 376 14.11 -2.61 18.43
CA ILE A 376 14.37 -3.40 17.21
C ILE A 376 15.59 -2.87 16.46
N LEU A 377 15.67 -1.55 16.28
CA LEU A 377 16.79 -0.92 15.58
C LEU A 377 18.08 -0.99 16.39
N GLY A 378 18.02 -0.84 17.73
CA GLY A 378 19.19 -0.94 18.61
C GLY A 378 19.79 -2.35 18.71
N LEU A 379 19.01 -3.39 18.40
CA LEU A 379 19.50 -4.78 18.36
C LEU A 379 20.33 -5.07 17.09
N ALA A 380 20.36 -4.17 16.11
CA ALA A 380 21.03 -4.38 14.83
C ALA A 380 22.57 -4.33 14.90
N ASP A 381 23.14 -3.66 15.90
CA ASP A 381 24.59 -3.44 16.00
C ASP A 381 25.37 -4.64 16.58
N THR A 382 24.68 -5.68 17.07
CA THR A 382 25.32 -6.71 17.91
C THR A 382 25.42 -8.12 17.30
N THR A 383 24.80 -8.40 16.14
CA THR A 383 24.85 -9.73 15.52
C THR A 383 24.92 -9.67 13.98
N PRO A 384 25.52 -10.69 13.31
CA PRO A 384 25.48 -10.84 11.85
C PRO A 384 24.07 -11.19 11.29
N GLU A 385 22.99 -10.92 12.02
CA GLU A 385 21.62 -11.42 11.79
C GLU A 385 20.73 -10.41 11.03
N GLN A 386 21.24 -9.89 9.90
CA GLN A 386 20.57 -8.85 9.10
C GLN A 386 19.16 -9.24 8.62
N HIS A 387 18.90 -10.54 8.40
CA HIS A 387 17.59 -11.06 7.96
C HIS A 387 16.48 -10.87 9.01
N VAL A 388 16.82 -10.84 10.30
CA VAL A 388 15.84 -10.77 11.40
C VAL A 388 15.41 -9.33 11.65
N ASN A 389 16.34 -8.39 11.50
CA ASN A 389 16.02 -6.97 11.52
C ASN A 389 15.10 -6.61 10.35
N PHE A 390 15.34 -7.17 9.15
CA PHE A 390 14.41 -7.02 8.03
C PHE A 390 13.00 -7.55 8.36
N ALA A 391 12.89 -8.79 8.87
CA ALA A 391 11.61 -9.40 9.20
C ALA A 391 10.81 -8.59 10.22
N THR A 392 11.48 -8.08 11.24
CA THR A 392 10.86 -7.28 12.31
C THR A 392 10.47 -5.88 11.84
N ILE A 393 11.28 -5.23 11.00
CA ILE A 393 10.93 -3.96 10.34
C ILE A 393 9.72 -4.17 9.42
N HIS A 394 9.67 -5.28 8.68
CA HIS A 394 8.54 -5.63 7.82
C HIS A 394 7.25 -5.87 8.63
N ALA A 395 7.34 -6.59 9.74
CA ALA A 395 6.23 -6.78 10.68
C ALA A 395 5.71 -5.43 11.24
N TYR A 396 6.63 -4.51 11.54
CA TYR A 396 6.30 -3.16 11.98
C TYR A 396 5.57 -2.36 10.89
N MET A 397 5.97 -2.49 9.61
CA MET A 397 5.23 -1.87 8.49
C MET A 397 3.82 -2.42 8.35
N ASN A 398 3.62 -3.74 8.49
CA ASN A 398 2.29 -4.34 8.50
C ASN A 398 1.41 -3.79 9.63
N ALA A 399 1.99 -3.60 10.81
CA ALA A 399 1.29 -2.99 11.96
C ALA A 399 0.90 -1.53 11.69
N LEU A 400 1.82 -0.74 11.13
CA LEU A 400 1.54 0.64 10.73
C LEU A 400 0.48 0.71 9.64
N TYR A 401 0.55 -0.14 8.62
CA TYR A 401 -0.45 -0.19 7.55
C TYR A 401 -1.84 -0.53 8.10
N ALA A 402 -1.96 -1.41 9.09
CA ALA A 402 -3.24 -1.67 9.74
C ALA A 402 -3.77 -0.49 10.58
N LEU A 403 -2.88 0.40 11.04
CA LEU A 403 -3.21 1.68 11.67
C LEU A 403 -3.23 2.85 10.67
N ASN A 404 -3.37 2.58 9.36
CA ASN A 404 -3.41 3.65 8.38
C ASN A 404 -4.56 4.63 8.68
N PRO A 405 -4.44 5.91 8.28
CA PRO A 405 -5.42 6.95 8.62
C PRO A 405 -6.86 6.67 8.13
N SER A 406 -7.02 5.88 7.07
CA SER A 406 -8.34 5.47 6.57
C SER A 406 -9.06 4.48 7.49
N ARG A 407 -8.31 3.70 8.28
CA ARG A 407 -8.84 2.71 9.23
C ARG A 407 -8.82 3.23 10.67
N ALA A 408 -7.77 3.96 11.04
CA ALA A 408 -7.57 4.53 12.38
C ALA A 408 -7.45 6.08 12.32
N PRO A 409 -8.54 6.79 11.98
CA PRO A 409 -8.54 8.25 11.79
C PRO A 409 -8.06 9.02 13.03
N ALA A 410 -8.47 8.59 14.23
CA ALA A 410 -8.08 9.24 15.49
C ALA A 410 -6.60 9.00 15.85
N PHE A 411 -5.93 8.06 15.17
CA PHE A 411 -4.51 7.77 15.32
C PHE A 411 -3.64 8.49 14.26
N THR A 412 -4.21 9.28 13.35
CA THR A 412 -3.49 9.88 12.20
C THR A 412 -2.25 10.68 12.60
N CYS A 413 -2.31 11.49 13.66
CA CYS A 413 -1.14 12.26 14.12
C CYS A 413 -0.01 11.34 14.59
N SER A 414 -0.34 10.33 15.41
CA SER A 414 0.61 9.31 15.87
C SER A 414 1.17 8.49 14.70
N PHE A 415 0.35 8.15 13.72
CA PHE A 415 0.77 7.46 12.50
C PHE A 415 1.84 8.26 11.76
N LEU A 416 1.61 9.56 11.53
CA LEU A 416 2.58 10.46 10.88
C LEU A 416 3.91 10.55 11.65
N GLU A 417 3.86 10.64 12.98
CA GLU A 417 5.07 10.64 13.82
C GLU A 417 5.86 9.33 13.70
N LEU A 418 5.18 8.19 13.63
CA LEU A 418 5.82 6.87 13.53
C LEU A 418 6.44 6.64 12.15
N ILE A 419 5.74 6.96 11.06
CA ILE A 419 6.28 6.80 9.70
C ILE A 419 7.33 7.85 9.35
N GLY A 420 7.32 9.01 10.02
CA GLY A 420 8.29 10.09 9.87
C GLY A 420 9.48 10.00 10.82
N ASN A 421 9.60 8.93 11.60
CA ASN A 421 10.72 8.74 12.50
C ASN A 421 12.04 8.60 11.72
N GLY A 422 13.01 9.48 11.96
CA GLY A 422 14.27 9.47 11.20
C GLY A 422 15.09 8.17 11.31
N ALA A 423 15.03 7.47 12.45
CA ALA A 423 15.72 6.18 12.58
C ALA A 423 15.02 5.08 11.76
N PHE A 424 13.68 5.10 11.71
CA PHE A 424 12.90 4.23 10.85
C PHE A 424 13.19 4.50 9.37
N LEU A 425 13.15 5.77 8.93
CA LEU A 425 13.46 6.14 7.54
C LEU A 425 14.84 5.64 7.12
N ASN A 426 15.85 5.86 7.96
CA ASN A 426 17.21 5.37 7.70
C ASN A 426 17.27 3.85 7.60
N ALA A 427 16.56 3.11 8.47
CA ALA A 427 16.53 1.66 8.42
C ALA A 427 15.84 1.10 7.15
N VAL A 428 14.87 1.85 6.60
CA VAL A 428 14.14 1.48 5.37
C VAL A 428 14.96 1.78 4.12
N PHE A 429 15.53 2.99 4.02
CA PHE A 429 16.17 3.48 2.79
C PHE A 429 17.69 3.22 2.72
N ASN A 430 18.34 2.92 3.84
CA ASN A 430 19.76 2.54 3.87
C ASN A 430 19.95 1.14 4.48
N PRO A 431 19.34 0.08 3.91
CA PRO A 431 19.49 -1.25 4.46
C PRO A 431 20.93 -1.75 4.30
N PRO A 432 21.49 -2.50 5.27
CA PRO A 432 22.75 -3.21 5.08
C PRO A 432 22.61 -4.21 3.92
N HIS A 433 23.64 -4.31 3.07
CA HIS A 433 23.61 -4.95 1.74
C HIS A 433 22.82 -6.28 1.65
N SER A 434 22.14 -6.53 0.51
CA SER A 434 21.45 -7.77 0.08
C SER A 434 20.00 -8.04 0.55
N VAL A 435 19.30 -7.01 1.02
CA VAL A 435 17.91 -7.10 1.52
C VAL A 435 16.92 -6.58 0.46
N PRO A 436 15.76 -7.21 0.23
CA PRO A 436 14.78 -6.75 -0.74
C PRO A 436 14.09 -5.46 -0.30
N ARG A 437 13.40 -4.84 -1.27
CA ARG A 437 12.83 -3.47 -1.30
C ARG A 437 11.86 -3.16 -0.14
N LEU A 438 12.35 -2.93 1.08
CA LEU A 438 11.56 -2.33 2.18
C LEU A 438 10.87 -1.02 1.75
N GLU A 439 11.53 -0.31 0.84
CA GLU A 439 11.04 0.90 0.19
C GLU A 439 9.65 0.73 -0.44
N GLN A 440 9.37 -0.42 -1.07
CA GLN A 440 8.06 -0.68 -1.67
C GLN A 440 6.96 -0.73 -0.61
N SER A 441 7.23 -1.40 0.51
CA SER A 441 6.29 -1.46 1.63
C SER A 441 6.07 -0.07 2.23
N TYR A 442 7.12 0.74 2.32
CA TYR A 442 7.00 2.14 2.76
C TYR A 442 6.22 3.02 1.76
N ALA A 443 6.40 2.81 0.46
CA ALA A 443 5.61 3.49 -0.57
C ALA A 443 4.10 3.23 -0.39
N VAL A 444 3.70 2.00 -0.04
CA VAL A 444 2.30 1.69 0.28
C VAL A 444 1.80 2.47 1.50
N LEU A 445 2.62 2.66 2.54
CA LEU A 445 2.26 3.51 3.69
C LEU A 445 2.01 4.96 3.26
N LEU A 446 2.90 5.55 2.45
CA LEU A 446 2.72 6.90 1.92
C LEU A 446 1.48 7.01 1.02
N VAL A 447 1.24 6.02 0.17
CA VAL A 447 0.05 5.95 -0.67
C VAL A 447 -1.22 5.90 0.20
N SER A 448 -1.22 5.13 1.29
CA SER A 448 -2.35 5.05 2.23
C SER A 448 -2.63 6.38 2.93
N LEU A 449 -1.58 7.12 3.29
CA LEU A 449 -1.66 8.48 3.85
C LEU A 449 -2.25 9.46 2.84
N VAL A 450 -1.75 9.44 1.61
CA VAL A 450 -2.20 10.39 0.59
C VAL A 450 -3.66 10.14 0.18
N ARG A 451 -4.05 8.87 0.02
CA ARG A 451 -5.44 8.49 -0.27
C ARG A 451 -6.41 8.86 0.85
N PHE A 452 -5.92 9.01 2.09
CA PHE A 452 -6.76 9.51 3.17
C PHE A 452 -7.23 10.94 2.91
N PHE A 453 -6.45 11.77 2.21
CA PHE A 453 -6.88 13.11 1.85
C PHE A 453 -8.13 13.13 0.97
N ASP A 454 -8.31 12.18 0.04
CA ASP A 454 -9.54 12.08 -0.75
C ASP A 454 -10.77 11.95 0.17
N LYS A 455 -10.68 11.09 1.19
CA LYS A 455 -11.75 10.91 2.16
C LYS A 455 -11.99 12.15 3.03
N MET A 456 -10.95 12.95 3.28
CA MET A 456 -11.06 14.19 4.04
C MET A 456 -11.62 15.36 3.21
N LEU A 457 -11.33 15.38 1.90
CA LEU A 457 -11.74 16.45 0.99
C LEU A 457 -13.18 16.30 0.45
N VAL A 458 -13.78 15.11 0.50
CA VAL A 458 -15.19 14.91 0.14
C VAL A 458 -16.09 15.66 1.14
N THR A 459 -16.31 16.93 0.82
CA THR A 459 -17.24 17.83 1.48
C THR A 459 -18.28 18.24 0.44
N SER A 460 -19.42 17.55 0.47
CA SER A 460 -20.74 17.97 -0.06
C SER A 460 -20.77 18.74 -1.40
N THR A 461 -21.10 18.04 -2.49
CA THR A 461 -21.88 18.65 -3.59
C THR A 461 -23.24 17.99 -3.83
N ASP A 462 -23.49 16.78 -3.32
CA ASP A 462 -24.79 16.12 -3.44
C ASP A 462 -25.55 16.05 -2.10
N SER A 463 -26.79 16.53 -2.14
CA SER A 463 -27.79 16.64 -1.06
C SER A 463 -28.29 15.30 -0.49
N ALA A 464 -27.53 14.21 -0.64
CA ALA A 464 -27.90 12.89 -0.14
C ALA A 464 -26.66 12.17 0.43
N ALA A 465 -26.01 12.80 1.41
CA ALA A 465 -24.97 12.31 2.36
C ALA A 465 -23.87 11.35 1.80
N PRO A 466 -22.59 11.67 2.07
CA PRO A 466 -22.06 11.34 3.38
C PRO A 466 -21.53 12.57 4.12
N ARG A 467 -21.80 12.63 5.43
CA ARG A 467 -21.09 13.51 6.36
C ARG A 467 -19.59 13.33 6.14
N SER A 468 -18.82 14.42 6.10
CA SER A 468 -17.35 14.37 6.15
C SER A 468 -16.92 13.28 7.14
N ILE A 469 -16.19 12.28 6.64
CA ILE A 469 -15.67 11.16 7.42
C ILE A 469 -14.92 11.69 8.66
N VAL A 470 -14.26 12.85 8.52
CA VAL A 470 -13.59 13.55 9.62
C VAL A 470 -14.59 14.07 10.66
N LYS A 471 -15.74 14.60 10.27
CA LYS A 471 -16.76 15.12 11.22
C LYS A 471 -17.37 14.01 12.08
N SER A 472 -17.65 12.84 11.48
CA SER A 472 -18.17 11.68 12.22
C SER A 472 -17.09 11.06 13.12
N LEU A 473 -15.84 10.99 12.67
CA LEU A 473 -14.77 10.24 13.35
C LEU A 473 -13.97 11.06 14.37
N THR A 474 -13.99 12.39 14.30
CA THR A 474 -13.18 13.24 15.20
C THR A 474 -14.00 14.09 16.17
N LYS A 475 -15.34 14.17 16.00
CA LYS A 475 -16.24 15.02 16.80
C LYS A 475 -15.80 16.50 16.88
N LEU A 476 -15.04 16.97 15.90
CA LEU A 476 -14.52 18.34 15.84
C LEU A 476 -15.57 19.30 15.27
N THR A 477 -15.55 20.56 15.73
CA THR A 477 -16.29 21.65 15.07
C THR A 477 -15.77 21.89 13.65
N ASP A 478 -16.54 22.57 12.78
CA ASP A 478 -16.12 22.79 11.38
C ASP A 478 -14.77 23.57 11.29
N LYS A 479 -14.55 24.51 12.21
CA LYS A 479 -13.28 25.25 12.33
C LYS A 479 -12.11 24.35 12.76
N GLN A 480 -12.36 23.44 13.70
CA GLN A 480 -11.35 22.49 14.18
C GLN A 480 -11.05 21.40 13.15
N THR A 481 -12.05 20.96 12.40
CA THR A 481 -11.90 20.03 11.28
C THR A 481 -10.99 20.62 10.20
N HIS A 482 -11.23 21.89 9.84
CA HIS A 482 -10.37 22.58 8.87
C HIS A 482 -8.93 22.73 9.37
N ALA A 483 -8.74 23.13 10.63
CA ALA A 483 -7.40 23.22 11.23
C ALA A 483 -6.70 21.86 11.27
N PHE A 484 -7.40 20.79 11.66
CA PHE A 484 -6.89 19.43 11.64
C PHE A 484 -6.44 18.99 10.25
N VAL A 485 -7.27 19.20 9.21
CA VAL A 485 -6.89 18.88 7.82
C VAL A 485 -5.65 19.67 7.38
N GLN A 486 -5.56 20.96 7.74
CA GLN A 486 -4.39 21.78 7.46
C GLN A 486 -3.13 21.28 8.17
N ASP A 487 -3.24 20.87 9.43
CA ASP A 487 -2.13 20.34 10.22
C ASP A 487 -1.63 19.00 9.65
N ILE A 488 -2.54 18.08 9.32
CA ILE A 488 -2.21 16.79 8.69
C ILE A 488 -1.57 17.00 7.31
N PHE A 489 -2.09 17.92 6.50
CA PHE A 489 -1.51 18.24 5.21
C PHE A 489 -0.11 18.85 5.36
N THR A 490 0.06 19.78 6.30
CA THR A 490 1.36 20.41 6.59
C THR A 490 2.38 19.39 7.11
N ALA A 491 1.98 18.51 8.02
CA ALA A 491 2.82 17.44 8.52
C ALA A 491 3.21 16.44 7.41
N SER A 492 2.28 16.10 6.52
CA SER A 492 2.56 15.26 5.37
C SER A 492 3.53 15.94 4.41
N LEU A 493 3.35 17.22 4.09
CA LEU A 493 4.31 17.99 3.28
C LEU A 493 5.71 17.99 3.90
N ARG A 494 5.83 18.15 5.22
CA ARG A 494 7.12 18.07 5.92
C ARG A 494 7.76 16.69 5.78
N LEU A 495 6.99 15.61 5.92
CA LEU A 495 7.47 14.26 5.71
C LEU A 495 7.99 14.07 4.27
N PHE A 496 7.20 14.45 3.26
CA PHE A 496 7.64 14.36 1.87
C PHE A 496 8.85 15.25 1.56
N LEU A 497 8.98 16.42 2.21
CA LEU A 497 10.17 17.28 2.09
C LEU A 497 11.42 16.61 2.65
N VAL A 498 11.33 15.97 3.82
CA VAL A 498 12.44 15.20 4.40
C VAL A 498 12.82 14.06 3.46
N ILE A 499 11.84 13.29 2.97
CA ILE A 499 12.10 12.18 2.05
C ILE A 499 12.74 12.67 0.75
N LEU A 500 12.24 13.77 0.17
CA LEU A 500 12.80 14.36 -1.04
C LEU A 500 14.24 14.84 -0.84
N HIS A 501 14.55 15.45 0.30
CA HIS A 501 15.89 15.97 0.59
C HIS A 501 16.88 14.84 0.91
N ASP A 502 16.49 13.92 1.79
CA ASP A 502 17.37 12.89 2.34
C ASP A 502 17.44 11.63 1.47
N PHE A 503 16.35 11.29 0.75
CA PHE A 503 16.19 10.07 -0.05
C PHE A 503 15.50 10.35 -1.42
N PRO A 504 16.07 11.24 -2.26
CA PRO A 504 15.43 11.59 -3.53
C PRO A 504 15.30 10.41 -4.50
N GLU A 505 16.22 9.45 -4.47
CA GLU A 505 16.22 8.25 -5.31
C GLU A 505 14.93 7.42 -5.12
N PHE A 506 14.50 7.23 -3.86
CA PHE A 506 13.23 6.58 -3.56
C PHE A 506 12.05 7.30 -4.22
N THR A 507 12.00 8.62 -4.10
CA THR A 507 10.90 9.40 -4.67
C THR A 507 10.90 9.31 -6.20
N CYS A 508 12.06 9.25 -6.84
CA CYS A 508 12.18 9.01 -8.28
C CYS A 508 11.66 7.62 -8.69
N GLU A 509 12.08 6.59 -7.95
CA GLU A 509 11.78 5.19 -8.26
C GLU A 509 10.28 4.86 -8.08
N TYR A 510 9.64 5.41 -7.05
CA TYR A 510 8.21 5.21 -6.75
C TYR A 510 7.31 6.37 -7.23
N CYS A 511 7.85 7.28 -8.05
CA CYS A 511 7.14 8.47 -8.53
C CYS A 511 5.79 8.14 -9.19
N TYR A 512 5.75 7.09 -10.02
CA TYR A 512 4.53 6.66 -10.72
C TYR A 512 3.42 6.27 -9.74
N ASP A 513 3.72 5.41 -8.76
CA ASP A 513 2.74 4.92 -7.79
C ASP A 513 2.26 6.04 -6.85
N LEU A 514 3.16 6.94 -6.44
CA LEU A 514 2.82 8.10 -5.62
C LEU A 514 1.92 9.09 -6.39
N ILE A 515 2.28 9.44 -7.62
CA ILE A 515 1.51 10.40 -8.43
C ILE A 515 0.13 9.87 -8.79
N ASP A 516 0.00 8.57 -9.02
CA ASP A 516 -1.31 7.97 -9.26
C ASP A 516 -2.21 7.97 -8.00
N ALA A 517 -1.60 7.97 -6.81
CA ALA A 517 -2.32 8.05 -5.55
C ALA A 517 -2.65 9.49 -5.13
N ILE A 518 -1.88 10.49 -5.57
CA ILE A 518 -2.08 11.90 -5.19
C ILE A 518 -3.26 12.51 -5.95
N PRO A 519 -4.27 13.03 -5.24
CA PRO A 519 -5.41 13.73 -5.86
C PRO A 519 -4.97 14.92 -6.72
N LEU A 520 -5.69 15.15 -7.81
CA LEU A 520 -5.35 16.19 -8.79
C LEU A 520 -5.27 17.60 -8.18
N GLN A 521 -6.07 17.85 -7.14
CA GLN A 521 -6.16 19.12 -6.42
C GLN A 521 -4.90 19.43 -5.60
N PHE A 522 -4.12 18.43 -5.19
CA PHE A 522 -2.90 18.63 -4.40
C PHE A 522 -1.68 18.91 -5.28
N ILE A 523 -1.78 20.01 -6.03
CA ILE A 523 -0.78 20.42 -7.01
C ILE A 523 0.61 20.58 -6.38
N GLN A 524 0.71 21.19 -5.19
CA GLN A 524 1.99 21.37 -4.50
C GLN A 524 2.67 20.03 -4.14
N LEU A 525 1.90 19.06 -3.63
CA LEU A 525 2.42 17.74 -3.29
C LEU A 525 2.84 16.97 -4.54
N ARG A 526 2.08 17.07 -5.63
CA ARG A 526 2.45 16.49 -6.93
C ARG A 526 3.74 17.09 -7.47
N ASN A 527 3.89 18.41 -7.40
CA ASN A 527 5.12 19.07 -7.79
C ASN A 527 6.30 18.66 -6.91
N LEU A 528 6.10 18.54 -5.61
CA LEU A 528 7.12 18.07 -4.67
C LEU A 528 7.69 16.70 -5.09
N VAL A 529 6.80 15.73 -5.38
CA VAL A 529 7.20 14.39 -5.84
C VAL A 529 7.85 14.44 -7.24
N LEU A 530 7.27 15.19 -8.18
CA LEU A 530 7.76 15.29 -9.56
C LEU A 530 9.06 16.11 -9.70
N SER A 531 9.42 16.86 -8.67
CA SER A 531 10.69 17.58 -8.57
C SER A 531 11.84 16.72 -8.06
N ALA A 532 11.60 15.45 -7.69
CA ALA A 532 12.66 14.53 -7.28
C ALA A 532 13.59 14.18 -8.44
N TYR A 533 14.90 14.15 -8.15
CA TYR A 533 15.94 13.67 -9.05
C TYR A 533 17.13 13.13 -8.23
N SER A 534 17.83 12.12 -8.75
CA SER A 534 19.01 11.58 -8.07
C SER A 534 20.08 12.66 -7.85
N ARG A 535 20.76 12.62 -6.71
CA ARG A 535 21.84 13.57 -6.36
C ARG A 535 23.01 13.56 -7.35
N GLN A 536 23.14 12.51 -8.16
CA GLN A 536 24.17 12.40 -9.18
C GLN A 536 23.91 13.27 -10.42
N ILE A 537 22.65 13.71 -10.61
CA ILE A 537 22.23 14.49 -11.77
C ILE A 537 22.49 15.97 -11.52
N ARG A 538 23.26 16.61 -12.41
CA ARG A 538 23.38 18.07 -12.47
C ARG A 538 22.33 18.62 -13.42
N LEU A 539 21.40 19.41 -12.89
CA LEU A 539 20.33 20.01 -13.69
C LEU A 539 20.90 21.10 -14.62
N PRO A 540 20.69 21.02 -15.95
CA PRO A 540 20.94 22.13 -16.85
C PRO A 540 20.05 23.32 -16.53
N ASP A 541 20.45 24.53 -16.95
CA ASP A 541 19.60 25.71 -16.82
C ASP A 541 18.27 25.50 -17.58
N PRO A 542 17.10 25.65 -16.93
CA PRO A 542 15.78 25.58 -17.57
C PRO A 542 15.56 26.52 -18.77
N CYS A 543 16.45 27.49 -18.97
CA CYS A 543 16.42 28.43 -20.10
C CYS A 543 17.06 27.89 -21.38
N VAL A 544 17.79 26.76 -21.31
CA VAL A 544 18.40 26.13 -22.47
C VAL A 544 17.30 25.55 -23.36
N ASN A 545 17.44 25.65 -24.69
CA ASN A 545 16.45 25.09 -25.59
C ASN A 545 16.42 23.54 -25.46
N PRO A 546 15.24 22.92 -25.22
CA PRO A 546 15.13 21.48 -25.01
C PRO A 546 15.57 20.65 -26.23
N ALA A 547 15.48 21.19 -27.45
CA ALA A 547 15.94 20.50 -28.67
C ALA A 547 17.48 20.41 -28.77
N LYS A 548 18.22 21.16 -27.93
CA LYS A 548 19.69 21.11 -27.86
C LYS A 548 20.20 20.18 -26.76
N LEU A 549 19.34 19.77 -25.84
CA LEU A 549 19.66 18.82 -24.79
C LEU A 549 19.35 17.43 -25.34
N ASP A 550 20.34 16.71 -25.87
CA ASP A 550 20.14 15.33 -26.32
C ASP A 550 20.05 14.40 -25.10
N LEU A 551 18.83 14.26 -24.55
CA LEU A 551 18.54 13.55 -23.29
C LEU A 551 18.02 12.13 -23.51
N ILE A 552 17.60 11.77 -24.72
CA ILE A 552 17.14 10.41 -25.07
C ILE A 552 18.28 9.39 -24.91
N ALA A 553 19.53 9.83 -25.11
CA ALA A 553 20.74 9.06 -24.85
C ALA A 553 21.17 9.05 -23.36
N MET A 554 20.63 9.94 -22.51
CA MET A 554 20.93 9.95 -21.08
C MET A 554 20.12 8.88 -20.34
N GLN A 555 20.70 8.36 -19.24
CA GLN A 555 20.16 7.28 -18.41
C GLN A 555 18.63 7.27 -18.37
N GLN A 556 18.04 6.19 -18.88
CA GLN A 556 16.62 5.92 -18.66
C GLN A 556 16.38 5.82 -17.14
N PRO A 557 15.24 6.31 -16.63
CA PRO A 557 14.84 6.02 -15.25
C PRO A 557 14.94 4.50 -15.03
N SER A 558 15.40 4.08 -13.85
CA SER A 558 15.66 2.67 -13.57
C SER A 558 14.44 1.83 -13.97
N SER A 559 14.65 0.86 -14.86
CA SER A 559 13.62 -0.09 -15.35
C SER A 559 13.11 -1.04 -14.27
N ALA A 560 13.41 -0.76 -13.00
CA ALA A 560 13.44 -1.72 -11.92
C ALA A 560 12.05 -2.05 -11.37
N LEU A 561 11.05 -1.15 -11.50
CA LEU A 561 9.69 -1.43 -11.03
C LEU A 561 8.65 -1.64 -12.14
N ASN A 562 8.73 -0.98 -13.30
CA ASN A 562 7.73 -1.10 -14.38
C ASN A 562 6.27 -1.20 -13.88
N SER A 563 5.90 -0.52 -12.78
CA SER A 563 4.60 -0.69 -12.10
C SER A 563 3.44 -0.42 -13.05
N TYR A 564 3.62 0.53 -13.97
CA TYR A 564 2.64 0.89 -15.00
C TYR A 564 2.24 -0.29 -15.91
N LEU A 565 3.10 -1.30 -16.10
CA LEU A 565 2.76 -2.48 -16.90
C LEU A 565 1.61 -3.26 -16.29
N TRP A 566 1.45 -3.23 -14.95
CA TRP A 566 0.30 -3.83 -14.30
C TRP A 566 -1.01 -3.15 -14.68
N ASP A 567 -0.97 -1.84 -14.90
CA ASP A 567 -2.11 -1.05 -15.31
C ASP A 567 -2.42 -1.17 -16.81
N LEU A 568 -1.59 -1.88 -17.60
CA LEU A 568 -1.78 -2.13 -19.04
C LEU A 568 -2.18 -3.57 -19.38
N ARG A 569 -2.43 -4.37 -18.35
CA ARG A 569 -2.73 -5.81 -18.48
C ARG A 569 -4.01 -6.23 -19.16
N PRO A 570 -5.09 -5.43 -19.34
CA PRO A 570 -6.28 -5.94 -20.01
C PRO A 570 -5.87 -6.68 -21.28
N LYS A 571 -6.14 -8.01 -21.35
CA LYS A 571 -5.33 -9.00 -22.10
C LYS A 571 -5.06 -8.65 -23.59
N GLN A 572 -5.78 -7.68 -24.17
CA GLN A 572 -5.66 -7.22 -25.55
C GLN A 572 -5.19 -5.75 -25.70
N LEU A 573 -5.30 -4.90 -24.67
CA LEU A 573 -5.11 -3.45 -24.80
C LEU A 573 -3.66 -3.07 -25.14
N LYS A 574 -2.68 -3.62 -24.43
CA LYS A 574 -1.26 -3.39 -24.72
C LYS A 574 -0.91 -3.82 -26.15
N GLN A 575 -1.38 -5.00 -26.56
CA GLN A 575 -1.14 -5.53 -27.90
C GLN A 575 -1.80 -4.67 -28.98
N GLU A 576 -3.04 -4.21 -28.78
CA GLU A 576 -3.75 -3.28 -29.67
C GLU A 576 -2.97 -1.97 -29.87
N ILE A 577 -2.39 -1.42 -28.79
CA ILE A 577 -1.57 -0.19 -28.83
C ILE A 577 -0.24 -0.45 -29.57
N GLU A 578 0.46 -1.55 -29.27
CA GLU A 578 1.73 -1.87 -29.92
C GLU A 578 1.56 -2.18 -31.42
N LEU A 579 0.46 -2.81 -31.81
CA LEU A 579 0.10 -3.02 -33.22
C LEU A 579 -0.15 -1.70 -33.97
N PHE A 580 -0.70 -0.68 -33.29
CA PHE A 580 -0.84 0.66 -33.87
C PHE A 580 0.52 1.25 -34.23
N PHE A 581 1.52 1.13 -33.34
CA PHE A 581 2.86 1.67 -33.59
C PHE A 581 3.54 1.00 -34.78
N GLN A 582 3.36 -0.32 -34.95
CA GLN A 582 3.96 -1.09 -36.05
C GLN A 582 3.27 -0.86 -37.40
N TYR A 583 1.95 -0.66 -37.42
CA TYR A 583 1.17 -0.61 -38.65
C TYR A 583 0.23 0.59 -38.69
N LEU A 584 0.75 1.81 -38.63
CA LEU A 584 0.02 3.09 -38.63
C LEU A 584 -1.26 3.14 -39.51
N HIS A 585 -1.26 2.44 -40.65
CA HIS A 585 -2.36 2.37 -41.64
C HIS A 585 -3.28 1.13 -41.55
N LYS A 586 -3.00 0.15 -40.67
CA LYS A 586 -3.83 -1.06 -40.43
C LYS A 586 -4.50 -1.07 -39.07
N ALA A 587 -4.33 -0.01 -38.28
CA ALA A 587 -5.02 0.11 -37.00
C ALA A 587 -6.55 -0.02 -37.20
N PRO A 588 -7.25 -0.79 -36.34
CA PRO A 588 -8.70 -0.90 -36.43
C PRO A 588 -9.32 0.50 -36.38
N SER A 589 -10.22 0.82 -37.33
CA SER A 589 -10.88 2.14 -37.39
C SER A 589 -11.62 2.51 -36.10
N GLN A 590 -11.94 1.52 -35.26
CA GLN A 590 -12.64 1.69 -34.00
C GLN A 590 -11.72 1.79 -32.77
N LEU A 591 -10.38 1.69 -32.91
CA LEU A 591 -9.44 1.64 -31.79
C LEU A 591 -9.66 2.79 -30.80
N PHE A 592 -9.62 4.05 -31.27
CA PHE A 592 -9.75 5.21 -30.39
C PHE A 592 -11.15 5.36 -29.78
N THR A 593 -12.19 4.95 -30.51
CA THR A 593 -13.57 4.89 -29.98
C THR A 593 -13.68 3.86 -28.85
N GLN A 594 -13.07 2.69 -29.01
CA GLN A 594 -13.02 1.65 -27.99
C GLN A 594 -12.13 2.07 -26.82
N LEU A 595 -10.99 2.72 -27.06
CA LEU A 595 -10.11 3.27 -26.04
C LEU A 595 -10.84 4.30 -25.17
N ARG A 596 -11.59 5.22 -25.78
CA ARG A 596 -12.40 6.20 -25.03
C ARG A 596 -13.41 5.51 -24.11
N GLN A 597 -14.03 4.40 -24.55
CA GLN A 597 -14.95 3.62 -23.72
C GLN A 597 -14.21 2.86 -22.61
N LYS A 598 -13.07 2.22 -22.91
CA LYS A 598 -12.23 1.48 -21.94
C LYS A 598 -11.61 2.42 -20.88
N LEU A 599 -11.36 3.68 -21.23
CA LEU A 599 -10.87 4.73 -20.32
C LEU A 599 -11.93 5.23 -19.34
N LYS A 600 -13.21 4.86 -19.50
CA LYS A 600 -14.29 5.21 -18.58
C LYS A 600 -14.71 3.97 -17.79
N PHE A 601 -15.10 4.16 -16.54
CA PHE A 601 -15.61 3.04 -15.73
C PHE A 601 -16.96 2.56 -16.25
N LYS A 602 -17.17 1.25 -16.37
CA LYS A 602 -18.42 0.68 -16.90
C LYS A 602 -19.66 1.13 -16.12
N LYS A 603 -19.56 1.10 -14.78
CA LYS A 603 -20.64 1.52 -13.85
C LYS A 603 -20.70 3.04 -13.63
N HIS A 604 -19.60 3.75 -13.89
CA HIS A 604 -19.49 5.20 -13.76
C HIS A 604 -19.03 5.84 -15.08
N PRO A 605 -19.87 5.85 -16.13
CA PRO A 605 -19.47 6.27 -17.47
C PRO A 605 -19.12 7.77 -17.59
N LYS A 606 -19.37 8.55 -16.54
CA LYS A 606 -18.92 9.96 -16.47
C LYS A 606 -17.49 10.10 -15.96
N THR A 607 -16.96 9.08 -15.30
CA THR A 607 -15.66 9.14 -14.61
C THR A 607 -14.60 8.41 -15.42
N TYR A 608 -13.49 9.10 -15.66
CA TYR A 608 -12.32 8.51 -16.32
C TYR A 608 -11.45 7.71 -15.34
N ASN A 609 -10.88 6.63 -15.85
CA ASN A 609 -9.86 5.85 -15.17
C ASN A 609 -8.48 6.49 -15.38
N LEU A 610 -8.15 7.46 -14.52
CA LEU A 610 -6.88 8.19 -14.58
C LEU A 610 -5.66 7.25 -14.51
N ARG A 611 -5.74 6.20 -13.70
CA ARG A 611 -4.67 5.18 -13.58
C ARG A 611 -4.34 4.51 -14.89
N LEU A 612 -5.37 4.06 -15.62
CA LEU A 612 -5.18 3.47 -16.95
C LEU A 612 -4.63 4.50 -17.95
N MET A 613 -5.10 5.75 -17.89
CA MET A 613 -4.61 6.82 -18.76
C MET A 613 -3.13 7.14 -18.51
N ASN A 614 -2.71 7.24 -17.23
CA ASN A 614 -1.32 7.39 -16.82
C ASN A 614 -0.44 6.27 -17.39
N ALA A 615 -0.91 5.02 -17.31
CA ALA A 615 -0.19 3.85 -17.80
C ALA A 615 0.00 3.88 -19.34
N ILE A 616 -1.06 4.21 -20.09
CA ILE A 616 -1.02 4.33 -21.55
C ILE A 616 -0.01 5.40 -21.97
N VAL A 617 -0.07 6.58 -21.35
CA VAL A 617 0.86 7.69 -21.61
C VAL A 617 2.29 7.23 -21.34
N HIS A 618 2.57 6.63 -20.18
CA HIS A 618 3.92 6.18 -19.86
C HIS A 618 4.46 5.14 -20.88
N HIS A 619 3.63 4.16 -21.28
CA HIS A 619 4.02 3.11 -22.25
C HIS A 619 4.27 3.64 -23.66
N VAL A 620 3.45 4.59 -24.13
CA VAL A 620 3.66 5.24 -25.44
C VAL A 620 5.05 5.85 -25.53
N ALA A 621 5.47 6.60 -24.51
CA ALA A 621 6.81 7.21 -24.49
C ALA A 621 7.91 6.17 -24.34
N PHE A 622 7.71 5.14 -23.51
CA PHE A 622 8.67 4.06 -23.36
C PHE A 622 8.95 3.34 -24.69
N CYS A 623 7.92 2.96 -25.43
CA CYS A 623 8.06 2.36 -26.76
C CYS A 623 8.73 3.31 -27.76
N ALA A 624 8.35 4.59 -27.77
CA ALA A 624 8.94 5.58 -28.67
C ALA A 624 10.45 5.74 -28.45
N ILE A 625 10.86 5.83 -27.18
CA ILE A 625 12.27 5.97 -26.81
C ILE A 625 13.08 4.73 -27.19
N GLN A 626 12.52 3.52 -27.00
CA GLN A 626 13.17 2.29 -27.45
C GLN A 626 13.36 2.26 -28.97
N GLU A 627 12.36 2.66 -29.74
CA GLU A 627 12.46 2.70 -31.21
C GLU A 627 13.47 3.75 -31.68
N ILE A 628 13.49 4.94 -31.08
CA ILE A 628 14.45 6.00 -31.41
C ILE A 628 15.88 5.53 -31.11
N ASN A 629 16.12 4.93 -29.95
CA ASN A 629 17.43 4.41 -29.55
C ASN A 629 17.90 3.25 -30.44
N ALA A 630 16.99 2.41 -30.93
CA ALA A 630 17.30 1.32 -31.84
C ALA A 630 17.57 1.80 -33.29
N SER A 631 16.95 2.90 -33.70
CA SER A 631 17.03 3.43 -35.07
C SER A 631 18.20 4.40 -35.29
N SER A 632 18.81 4.95 -34.23
CA SER A 632 19.91 5.91 -34.33
C SER A 632 21.31 5.24 -34.41
N PRO A 633 22.17 5.55 -35.41
CA PRO A 633 23.62 5.34 -35.27
C PRO A 633 24.18 6.24 -34.14
N PRO A 634 25.39 5.95 -33.58
CA PRO A 634 25.97 6.75 -32.50
C PRO A 634 26.01 8.25 -32.85
N PRO A 635 25.74 9.15 -31.89
CA PRO A 635 25.42 10.54 -32.17
C PRO A 635 26.58 11.26 -32.88
N SER A 636 26.33 11.72 -34.11
CA SER A 636 27.15 12.72 -34.79
C SER A 636 26.46 14.09 -34.69
N PRO A 637 27.23 15.19 -34.56
CA PRO A 637 26.70 16.54 -34.37
C PRO A 637 25.92 17.13 -35.57
N GLU A 638 25.70 16.35 -36.63
CA GLU A 638 25.19 16.82 -37.92
C GLU A 638 23.75 16.32 -38.24
N ASN A 639 23.15 15.44 -37.43
CA ASN A 639 21.79 14.95 -37.69
C ASN A 639 20.70 15.90 -37.13
N PRO A 640 19.84 16.47 -38.00
CA PRO A 640 18.95 17.56 -37.63
C PRO A 640 17.74 17.09 -36.81
N SER A 641 17.80 17.41 -35.52
CA SER A 641 16.72 17.51 -34.53
C SER A 641 15.93 16.23 -34.22
N VAL A 642 16.23 15.64 -33.06
CA VAL A 642 15.38 14.68 -32.31
C VAL A 642 13.89 15.08 -32.31
N LEU A 643 13.60 16.39 -32.31
CA LEU A 643 12.25 16.95 -32.42
C LEU A 643 11.49 16.44 -33.65
N LEU A 644 12.10 16.47 -34.85
CA LEU A 644 11.42 16.04 -36.08
C LEU A 644 11.10 14.54 -36.06
N THR A 645 12.00 13.74 -35.50
CA THR A 645 11.81 12.30 -35.30
C THR A 645 10.64 12.02 -34.36
N VAL A 646 10.55 12.73 -33.24
CA VAL A 646 9.45 12.59 -32.27
C VAL A 646 8.12 13.03 -32.89
N THR A 647 8.06 14.21 -33.53
CA THR A 647 6.80 14.74 -34.07
C THR A 647 6.26 13.93 -35.25
N SER A 648 7.12 13.22 -35.97
CA SER A 648 6.74 12.37 -37.11
C SER A 648 6.50 10.92 -36.70
N SER A 649 6.64 10.59 -35.41
CA SER A 649 6.51 9.22 -34.91
C SER A 649 5.05 8.76 -34.82
N SER A 650 4.83 7.45 -35.00
CA SER A 650 3.53 6.80 -34.75
C SER A 650 3.05 7.02 -33.32
N HIS A 651 3.97 7.12 -32.37
CA HIS A 651 3.71 7.39 -30.96
C HIS A 651 3.11 8.79 -30.72
N CYS A 652 3.63 9.83 -31.38
CA CYS A 652 3.08 11.19 -31.31
C CYS A 652 1.69 11.24 -31.97
N GLU A 653 1.53 10.59 -33.13
CA GLU A 653 0.24 10.46 -33.83
C GLU A 653 -0.82 9.77 -32.96
N PHE A 654 -0.43 8.76 -32.17
CA PHE A 654 -1.34 8.11 -31.23
C PHE A 654 -1.90 9.08 -30.18
N ILE A 655 -1.05 9.93 -29.59
CA ILE A 655 -1.47 10.93 -28.60
C ILE A 655 -2.37 12.00 -29.25
N LEU A 656 -2.04 12.44 -30.46
CA LEU A 656 -2.87 13.39 -31.23
C LEU A 656 -4.28 12.85 -31.44
N ARG A 657 -4.42 11.64 -32.03
CA ARG A 657 -5.72 11.01 -32.25
C ARG A 657 -6.48 10.77 -30.96
N LEU A 658 -5.80 10.32 -29.91
CA LEU A 658 -6.43 10.14 -28.60
C LEU A 658 -7.01 11.47 -28.09
N SER A 659 -6.25 12.57 -28.18
CA SER A 659 -6.69 13.89 -27.73
C SER A 659 -7.92 14.42 -28.49
N GLU A 660 -8.01 14.12 -29.79
CA GLU A 660 -9.15 14.51 -30.64
C GLU A 660 -10.43 13.76 -30.28
N THR A 661 -10.31 12.50 -29.84
CA THR A 661 -11.49 11.67 -29.48
C THR A 661 -12.07 11.97 -28.10
N LEU A 662 -11.29 12.56 -27.19
CA LEU A 662 -11.69 12.82 -25.80
C LEU A 662 -12.55 14.08 -25.66
N ASP A 663 -13.46 14.07 -24.69
CA ASP A 663 -14.14 15.29 -24.22
C ASP A 663 -13.17 16.14 -23.37
N ASP A 664 -13.59 17.34 -22.96
CA ASP A 664 -12.68 18.31 -22.34
C ASP A 664 -12.12 17.85 -20.98
N GLU A 665 -12.91 17.09 -20.22
CA GLU A 665 -12.43 16.39 -19.02
C GLU A 665 -11.35 15.38 -19.38
N GLY A 666 -11.58 14.52 -20.39
CA GLY A 666 -10.57 13.57 -20.86
C GLY A 666 -9.30 14.26 -21.37
N LYS A 667 -9.42 15.39 -22.08
CA LYS A 667 -8.28 16.20 -22.53
C LYS A 667 -7.48 16.80 -21.36
N TYR A 668 -8.17 17.25 -20.31
CA TYR A 668 -7.54 17.74 -19.08
C TYR A 668 -6.73 16.65 -18.38
N LEU A 669 -7.31 15.45 -18.25
CA LEU A 669 -6.64 14.30 -17.66
C LEU A 669 -5.45 13.83 -18.51
N LEU A 670 -5.63 13.73 -19.84
CA LEU A 670 -4.54 13.36 -20.75
C LEU A 670 -3.38 14.36 -20.67
N SER A 671 -3.68 15.66 -20.70
CA SER A 671 -2.68 16.72 -20.53
C SER A 671 -1.95 16.59 -19.19
N THR A 672 -2.70 16.30 -18.13
CA THR A 672 -2.14 16.06 -16.80
C THR A 672 -1.21 14.84 -16.77
N CYS A 673 -1.59 13.73 -17.39
CA CYS A 673 -0.76 12.53 -17.51
C CYS A 673 0.55 12.81 -18.25
N MET A 674 0.51 13.58 -19.35
CA MET A 674 1.70 13.99 -20.09
C MET A 674 2.61 14.89 -19.25
N LEU A 675 2.03 15.87 -18.55
CA LEU A 675 2.78 16.77 -17.66
C LEU A 675 3.42 16.04 -16.47
N ASN A 676 2.85 14.93 -16.02
CA ASN A 676 3.47 14.09 -14.98
C ASN A 676 4.80 13.47 -15.45
N GLN A 677 5.04 13.38 -16.75
CA GLN A 677 6.31 12.86 -17.27
C GLN A 677 7.41 13.92 -17.35
N LEU A 678 7.08 15.20 -17.11
CA LEU A 678 8.02 16.32 -17.14
C LEU A 678 8.72 16.51 -15.79
N THR A 679 9.67 15.63 -15.49
CA THR A 679 10.38 15.58 -14.20
C THR A 679 11.76 16.21 -14.31
N TYR A 680 12.81 15.41 -14.22
CA TYR A 680 14.21 15.79 -14.36
C TYR A 680 14.72 15.46 -15.77
N PRO A 681 15.94 15.87 -16.17
CA PRO A 681 16.48 15.54 -17.49
C PRO A 681 16.55 14.02 -17.73
N ASN A 682 15.64 13.50 -18.53
CA ASN A 682 15.56 12.09 -18.94
C ASN A 682 14.80 11.97 -20.28
N GLY A 683 14.81 10.78 -20.88
CA GLY A 683 14.15 10.52 -22.16
C GLY A 683 12.64 10.79 -22.17
N LEU A 684 11.92 10.45 -21.08
CA LEU A 684 10.47 10.69 -20.96
C LEU A 684 10.14 12.18 -20.95
N THR A 685 10.91 12.96 -20.18
CA THR A 685 10.78 14.42 -20.09
C THR A 685 11.03 15.07 -21.44
N GLN A 686 12.05 14.61 -22.17
CA GLN A 686 12.33 15.12 -23.52
C GLN A 686 11.21 14.78 -24.50
N PHE A 687 10.78 13.51 -24.54
CA PHE A 687 9.71 13.05 -25.43
C PHE A 687 8.42 13.85 -25.19
N TYR A 688 7.94 13.93 -23.95
CA TYR A 688 6.71 14.65 -23.66
C TYR A 688 6.84 16.17 -23.75
N GLY A 689 8.00 16.74 -23.45
CA GLY A 689 8.25 18.16 -23.70
C GLY A 689 8.08 18.51 -25.18
N MET A 690 8.60 17.68 -26.08
CA MET A 690 8.45 17.84 -27.53
C MET A 690 7.01 17.61 -28.01
N VAL A 691 6.36 16.55 -27.52
CA VAL A 691 4.96 16.22 -27.86
C VAL A 691 4.02 17.35 -27.43
N ILE A 692 4.16 17.89 -26.22
CA ILE A 692 3.34 19.01 -25.73
C ILE A 692 3.53 20.26 -26.58
N VAL A 693 4.78 20.63 -26.90
CA VAL A 693 5.07 21.77 -27.77
C VAL A 693 4.46 21.58 -29.17
N HIS A 694 4.51 20.35 -29.70
CA HIS A 694 3.92 20.01 -30.98
C HIS A 694 2.39 20.09 -30.96
N LEU A 695 1.71 19.44 -30.00
CA LEU A 695 0.27 19.52 -29.81
C LEU A 695 -0.20 20.97 -29.65
N PHE A 696 0.54 21.77 -28.87
CA PHE A 696 0.21 23.17 -28.67
C PHE A 696 0.26 23.92 -29.99
N ARG A 697 1.31 23.73 -30.80
CA ARG A 697 1.47 24.36 -32.11
C ARG A 697 0.42 23.89 -33.12
N SER A 698 0.18 22.59 -33.23
CA SER A 698 -0.79 22.01 -34.16
C SER A 698 -2.22 22.46 -33.85
N GLY A 699 -2.50 22.77 -32.58
CA GLY A 699 -3.78 23.33 -32.14
C GLY A 699 -4.01 24.81 -32.45
N LEU A 700 -3.00 25.54 -32.93
CA LEU A 700 -3.08 26.96 -33.28
C LEU A 700 -3.42 27.14 -34.77
N THR A 701 -4.69 26.93 -35.14
CA THR A 701 -5.19 27.35 -36.46
C THR A 701 -5.61 28.83 -36.44
N GLU A 702 -5.55 29.51 -37.59
CA GLU A 702 -5.67 30.98 -37.69
C GLU A 702 -7.03 31.57 -37.24
N SER A 703 -8.08 30.75 -37.11
CA SER A 703 -9.45 31.20 -36.81
C SER A 703 -9.93 30.92 -35.38
N THR A 704 -9.54 29.80 -34.76
CA THR A 704 -9.88 29.46 -33.36
C THR A 704 -8.80 28.57 -32.73
N PRO A 705 -8.24 28.90 -31.55
CA PRO A 705 -7.36 27.98 -30.84
C PRO A 705 -8.14 26.71 -30.48
N SER A 706 -7.53 25.54 -30.69
CA SER A 706 -8.15 24.27 -30.30
C SER A 706 -8.26 24.18 -28.77
N THR A 707 -9.33 23.54 -28.29
CA THR A 707 -9.58 23.36 -26.86
C THR A 707 -8.42 22.67 -26.14
N ILE A 708 -7.67 21.80 -26.83
CA ILE A 708 -6.50 21.12 -26.25
C ILE A 708 -5.37 22.09 -25.92
N SER A 709 -5.09 23.10 -26.76
CA SER A 709 -4.03 24.09 -26.50
C SER A 709 -4.36 24.96 -25.29
N GLU A 710 -5.62 25.37 -25.13
CA GLU A 710 -6.09 26.11 -23.96
C GLU A 710 -6.03 25.26 -22.68
N ILE A 711 -6.44 23.99 -22.75
CA ILE A 711 -6.34 23.07 -21.60
C ILE A 711 -4.89 22.83 -21.19
N MET A 712 -3.97 22.61 -22.15
CA MET A 712 -2.56 22.34 -21.84
C MET A 712 -1.90 23.52 -21.12
N ILE A 713 -2.10 24.75 -21.62
CA ILE A 713 -1.50 25.93 -20.98
C ILE A 713 -2.15 26.22 -19.63
N ARG A 714 -3.44 25.93 -19.46
CA ARG A 714 -4.11 25.95 -18.16
C ARG A 714 -3.44 24.97 -17.20
N CYS A 715 -3.30 23.68 -17.56
CA CYS A 715 -2.62 22.68 -16.73
C CYS A 715 -1.17 23.07 -16.38
N LEU A 716 -0.39 23.63 -17.32
CA LEU A 716 0.95 24.13 -17.05
C LEU A 716 0.95 25.27 -16.02
N THR A 717 0.03 26.22 -16.17
CA THR A 717 -0.07 27.40 -15.31
C THR A 717 -0.54 27.02 -13.91
N GLU A 718 -1.54 26.13 -13.78
CA GLU A 718 -2.00 25.54 -12.52
C GLU A 718 -0.82 25.02 -11.70
N ARG A 719 0.09 24.29 -12.36
CA ARG A 719 1.26 23.68 -11.72
C ARG A 719 2.38 24.66 -11.40
N LEU A 720 2.44 25.83 -12.03
CA LEU A 720 3.48 26.82 -11.76
C LEU A 720 3.03 27.91 -10.78
N LEU A 721 1.72 28.09 -10.60
CA LEU A 721 1.12 29.05 -9.66
C LEU A 721 1.34 28.70 -8.18
N VAL A 722 1.54 27.42 -7.87
CA VAL A 722 1.79 26.97 -6.49
C VAL A 722 3.20 27.31 -6.03
N SER A 723 3.41 27.28 -4.72
CA SER A 723 4.73 27.42 -4.10
C SER A 723 5.71 26.35 -4.61
N ARG A 724 7.00 26.70 -4.58
CA ARG A 724 8.11 25.79 -4.92
C ARG A 724 8.07 24.50 -4.07
N PRO A 725 8.66 23.39 -4.56
CA PRO A 725 9.43 23.27 -5.80
C PRO A 725 8.57 23.12 -7.06
N HIS A 726 9.20 23.35 -8.22
CA HIS A 726 8.61 23.13 -9.54
C HIS A 726 9.47 22.11 -10.30
N PRO A 727 8.88 21.13 -11.02
CA PRO A 727 9.67 20.17 -11.78
C PRO A 727 10.46 20.82 -12.91
N TRP A 728 11.69 20.37 -13.12
CA TRP A 728 12.60 20.96 -14.10
C TRP A 728 12.05 20.92 -15.53
N GLY A 729 11.54 19.77 -15.97
CA GLY A 729 10.97 19.57 -17.30
C GLY A 729 9.71 20.40 -17.53
N LEU A 730 8.93 20.62 -16.47
CA LEU A 730 7.73 21.47 -16.50
C LEU A 730 8.14 22.93 -16.77
N MET A 731 9.14 23.43 -16.04
CA MET A 731 9.67 24.79 -16.22
C MET A 731 10.27 24.97 -17.63
N MET A 732 11.10 24.02 -18.07
CA MET A 732 11.70 23.99 -19.41
C MET A 732 10.64 24.13 -20.51
N THR A 733 9.61 23.28 -20.45
CA THR A 733 8.55 23.23 -21.46
C THR A 733 7.75 24.54 -21.48
N PHE A 734 7.43 25.08 -20.31
CA PHE A 734 6.74 26.37 -20.18
C PHE A 734 7.56 27.54 -20.73
N ILE A 735 8.87 27.58 -20.43
CA ILE A 735 9.78 28.61 -20.92
C ILE A 735 9.88 28.55 -22.45
N GLU A 736 9.98 27.37 -23.06
CA GLU A 736 10.00 27.22 -24.52
C GLU A 736 8.73 27.78 -25.16
N LEU A 737 7.55 27.44 -24.64
CA LEU A 737 6.26 27.95 -25.13
C LEU A 737 6.14 29.47 -25.07
N ILE A 738 6.74 30.10 -24.05
CA ILE A 738 6.70 31.55 -23.86
C ILE A 738 7.74 32.28 -24.70
N LYS A 739 8.97 31.76 -24.75
CA LYS A 739 10.11 32.46 -25.39
C LYS A 739 10.10 32.33 -26.90
N ASN A 740 9.70 31.19 -27.44
CA ASN A 740 9.81 30.92 -28.85
C ASN A 740 8.62 31.56 -29.59
N PRO A 741 8.84 32.65 -30.38
CA PRO A 741 7.76 33.38 -31.01
C PRO A 741 7.00 32.55 -32.06
N SER A 742 7.59 31.44 -32.52
CA SER A 742 6.93 30.53 -33.46
C SER A 742 5.69 29.84 -32.87
N HIS A 743 5.58 29.78 -31.53
CA HIS A 743 4.41 29.22 -30.84
C HIS A 743 3.27 30.22 -30.68
N ARG A 744 3.44 31.49 -31.02
CA ARG A 744 2.37 32.52 -31.04
C ARG A 744 1.49 32.56 -29.77
N LEU A 745 2.00 32.14 -28.60
CA LEU A 745 1.22 32.06 -27.35
C LEU A 745 0.52 33.38 -27.01
N TRP A 746 1.28 34.49 -27.05
CA TRP A 746 0.79 35.85 -26.81
C TRP A 746 -0.25 36.36 -27.83
N GLN A 747 -0.43 35.65 -28.93
CA GLN A 747 -1.40 35.99 -29.98
C GLN A 747 -2.73 35.27 -29.82
N THR A 748 -2.81 34.29 -28.92
CA THR A 748 -4.04 33.53 -28.65
C THR A 748 -5.09 34.37 -27.94
N SER A 749 -6.37 34.09 -28.23
CA SER A 749 -7.51 34.83 -27.66
C SER A 749 -7.57 34.70 -26.14
N PHE A 750 -7.36 33.51 -25.57
CA PHE A 750 -7.47 33.29 -24.14
C PHE A 750 -6.38 33.99 -23.30
N VAL A 751 -5.15 34.18 -23.83
CA VAL A 751 -4.10 34.97 -23.15
C VAL A 751 -4.44 36.46 -23.16
N ARG A 752 -5.02 36.96 -24.26
CA ARG A 752 -5.37 38.37 -24.41
C ARG A 752 -6.65 38.77 -23.67
N TRP A 753 -7.52 37.82 -23.35
CA TRP A 753 -8.81 38.07 -22.71
C TRP A 753 -8.74 38.29 -21.19
N LEU A 754 -7.63 37.95 -20.52
CA LEU A 754 -7.45 38.21 -19.09
C LEU A 754 -6.09 38.89 -18.80
N PRO A 755 -6.06 40.19 -18.47
CA PRO A 755 -4.82 40.90 -18.08
C PRO A 755 -4.11 40.26 -16.88
N ASP A 756 -4.87 39.65 -15.97
CA ASP A 756 -4.33 38.94 -14.80
C ASP A 756 -3.51 37.72 -15.20
N ILE A 757 -3.88 37.04 -16.29
CA ILE A 757 -3.17 35.89 -16.83
C ILE A 757 -1.81 36.34 -17.40
N GLU A 758 -1.75 37.45 -18.14
CA GLU A 758 -0.49 38.04 -18.62
C GLU A 758 0.44 38.41 -17.45
N HIS A 759 -0.09 39.01 -16.38
CA HIS A 759 0.69 39.30 -15.18
C HIS A 759 1.13 38.03 -14.43
N ILE A 760 0.32 36.97 -14.44
CA ILE A 760 0.70 35.65 -13.92
C ILE A 760 1.86 35.09 -14.75
N PHE A 761 1.76 35.07 -16.08
CA PHE A 761 2.85 34.60 -16.95
C PHE A 761 4.14 35.40 -16.73
N HIS A 762 4.06 36.72 -16.58
CA HIS A 762 5.24 37.54 -16.26
C HIS A 762 5.81 37.21 -14.87
N ARG A 763 4.98 37.00 -13.85
CA ARG A 763 5.44 36.56 -12.51
C ARG A 763 6.07 35.17 -12.54
N LEU A 764 5.45 34.23 -13.24
CA LEU A 764 5.96 32.86 -13.39
C LEU A 764 7.27 32.85 -14.16
N SER A 765 7.40 33.65 -15.21
CA SER A 765 8.66 33.79 -15.94
C SER A 765 9.75 34.33 -15.01
N ARG A 766 9.51 35.43 -14.27
CA ARG A 766 10.46 35.98 -13.28
C ARG A 766 10.82 34.98 -12.18
N SER A 767 9.85 34.28 -11.60
CA SER A 767 10.08 33.24 -10.58
C SER A 767 10.92 32.08 -11.10
N ALA A 768 10.70 31.68 -12.36
CA ALA A 768 11.51 30.67 -13.03
C ALA A 768 12.95 31.13 -13.31
N TYR A 769 13.18 32.44 -13.48
CA TYR A 769 14.52 33.02 -13.60
C TYR A 769 15.22 33.28 -12.25
N GLN A 770 14.47 33.45 -11.16
CA GLN A 770 15.00 33.72 -9.81
C GLN A 770 15.67 32.52 -9.12
N THR A 771 15.58 31.30 -9.68
CA THR A 771 16.42 30.17 -9.23
C THR A 771 17.93 30.42 -9.37
N LYS A 772 18.32 31.52 -10.03
CA LYS A 772 19.71 32.00 -10.14
C LYS A 772 20.33 32.53 -8.85
N ASP A 773 19.57 33.11 -7.93
CA ASP A 773 20.15 33.97 -6.89
C ASP A 773 20.26 33.30 -5.51
N ASP A 774 19.59 32.17 -5.27
CA ASP A 774 19.58 31.48 -3.96
C ASP A 774 20.64 30.36 -3.83
N THR A 775 21.51 30.18 -4.83
CA THR A 775 22.57 29.14 -4.83
C THR A 775 23.99 29.69 -4.85
N ASN A 776 24.20 30.93 -4.39
CA ASN A 776 25.54 31.48 -4.13
C ASN A 776 25.83 31.52 -2.63
#